data_AF-A0A5C7FPK8-F1
#
_entry.id   AF-A0A5C7FPK8-F1
#
_cell.length_a   1.000
_cell.length_b   1.000
_cell.length_c   1.000
_cell.angle_alpha   90.00
_cell.angle_beta   90.00
_cell.angle_gamma   90.00
#
_symmetry.space_group_name_H-M   'P 1'
#
loop_
_entity.id
_entity.type
_entity.pdbx_description
1 polymer ?
#
loop_
_entity_poly.entity_id
_entity_poly.type
_entity_poly.pdbx_seq_one_letter_code
_entity_poly.pdbx_strand_id
1 'polypeptide(L)'
;MQPYFFLSLLYFLCITPLFPQGAIRSFDTGYTVTKVRTAEDHNGTYLIASTHEGTILAMSYDGTIRWKNELSGFVNHDVFCRDLDGDGKDEVLVANANGTLYCLNEAGEERWTFRQNDAPMYAVCALKYGDETVVACGGYDQNLYYLSAEGELMKTLAAADYSVTRSFGSAAPAGARENHITNFLRVYPQADGTEDLLMHGANNSLQVKGDLYFFEALATTPYKTVQLDNDKPIGDLRVTKYFGAGNEEILLGNSTLDNKQQAHRFKPATDEHATCELQNRRRDLAGFGYRVTQNALLPVGTGYRYLVLTGPSIMLLHPDFDVEQGEIISSSYSYNDLHHDHKNRLIILASSQSGGSAVHFIDYSNPDWKTAYRDLQPPGKIQELLANARAMRSDLTNFTAPAWERAPKPVYFVSDLATNTDAGIAGTIEELEENYDSPRFTGYKSMNQAQAPEDWSRDTMSNEFYRTRRDSRRNYNLTAQGVKDILFPIYDRFGSMGTWGGHGNDPYFFSLPLLKEIIDYADGRKTILIFPELENNTSDFSYVLDNHFYPLAEYGQTRNLQIHLRNKHVFWFGPAYEPHWSRLASGEFADVFVPSMEETSGKTQDMSFSGRMGYWLGGSVNQWGTRAVPDNASYDRLRQFSDQRLPNHFLRQLVYTISSGATHLNNFPVNREYLGLVWELIAKGALYVPERGELLSLSPVHLSMSPHPDEYFVANGTEVKWLTKYDEATEADNKLVFSRLNGSWPGAPVTEWDFSRYAANETERRLNFIPSYNNGLVLITPVQEGALAVNDVPRGKLIDKLHPLYRGIMQEFITDGRDYLSADGTVRYPAETYFSTVEKAIEDAAQELPLTVDGDVGWVVAQTAPNHLRLTIVDGGYLNPTAKKATVRFHTAIPVSMTDLLDGTTYDLSNPGAVEVNIPTGMFRFIDIEISSLTSTSAAVSTPSGSKLYPNPGGEFIRLASTFPQGTYEVTDLSGRSLSSGEITHGTASISLAGLPAAVYIIRLRNQSGSLEETLKFIKK
;
A
#
# COMPACT_ATOMS: atom_id res chain seq x y z
N MET A 1 -18.33 40.04 71.32
CA MET A 1 -16.87 39.83 71.44
C MET A 1 -16.48 38.75 70.44
N GLN A 2 -15.39 38.96 69.72
CA GLN A 2 -15.02 38.42 68.39
C GLN A 2 -15.11 36.88 68.18
N PRO A 3 -15.33 36.42 66.93
CA PRO A 3 -15.09 35.03 66.53
C PRO A 3 -13.63 34.82 66.07
N TYR A 4 -13.07 33.67 66.46
CA TYR A 4 -11.73 33.22 66.09
C TYR A 4 -11.72 32.62 64.68
N PHE A 5 -10.78 33.10 63.85
CA PHE A 5 -10.41 32.54 62.56
C PHE A 5 -9.73 31.17 62.74
N PHE A 6 -10.20 30.15 62.02
CA PHE A 6 -9.42 28.94 61.73
C PHE A 6 -8.68 29.14 60.42
N LEU A 7 -7.35 29.13 60.49
CA LEU A 7 -6.44 29.19 59.35
C LEU A 7 -6.43 27.81 58.66
N SER A 8 -6.91 27.74 57.42
CA SER A 8 -6.62 26.66 56.48
C SER A 8 -5.23 26.89 55.88
N LEU A 9 -4.28 26.01 56.21
CA LEU A 9 -2.91 26.05 55.70
C LEU A 9 -2.91 25.52 54.25
N LEU A 10 -2.88 26.40 53.26
CA LEU A 10 -2.56 26.05 51.87
C LEU A 10 -1.09 25.63 51.80
N TYR A 11 -0.83 24.34 51.56
CA TYR A 11 0.47 23.88 51.08
C TYR A 11 0.61 24.25 49.60
N PHE A 12 1.14 25.44 49.32
CA PHE A 12 1.71 25.76 48.01
C PHE A 12 3.12 25.13 47.96
N LEU A 13 3.19 23.86 47.54
CA LEU A 13 4.46 23.28 47.12
C LEU A 13 4.86 23.97 45.81
N CYS A 14 5.83 24.88 45.89
CA CYS A 14 6.56 25.37 44.72
C CYS A 14 7.37 24.19 44.16
N ILE A 15 6.77 23.44 43.24
CA ILE A 15 7.47 22.47 42.41
C ILE A 15 8.30 23.28 41.41
N THR A 16 9.61 23.31 41.62
CA THR A 16 10.57 23.74 40.59
C THR A 16 10.35 22.89 39.34
N PRO A 17 10.25 23.46 38.13
CA PRO A 17 10.09 22.66 36.93
C PRO A 17 11.29 21.70 36.81
N LEU A 18 11.00 20.40 36.78
CA LEU A 18 12.01 19.33 36.74
C LEU A 18 12.76 19.26 35.38
N PHE A 19 12.43 20.14 34.43
CA PHE A 19 12.80 20.00 33.02
C PHE A 19 13.19 21.34 32.36
N PRO A 20 14.06 21.33 31.34
CA PRO A 20 14.52 22.54 30.65
C PRO A 20 13.40 23.38 30.01
N GLN A 21 13.64 24.68 29.90
CA GLN A 21 12.69 25.75 29.54
C GLN A 21 12.16 25.65 28.10
N GLY A 22 10.83 25.68 27.91
CA GLY A 22 10.15 25.82 26.61
C GLY A 22 8.70 25.34 26.64
N ALA A 23 7.80 25.95 25.84
CA ALA A 23 6.39 25.57 25.81
C ALA A 23 6.13 24.23 25.08
N ILE A 24 6.99 23.89 24.10
CA ILE A 24 7.05 22.58 23.45
C ILE A 24 8.51 22.13 23.39
N ARG A 25 8.77 20.87 23.72
CA ARG A 25 10.07 20.21 23.57
C ARG A 25 9.93 19.06 22.58
N SER A 26 10.80 19.00 21.59
CA SER A 26 10.78 17.97 20.56
C SER A 26 12.07 17.17 20.57
N PHE A 27 11.98 15.85 20.53
CA PHE A 27 13.13 14.97 20.54
C PHE A 27 13.07 14.06 19.33
N ASP A 28 14.12 14.08 18.50
CA ASP A 28 14.29 13.13 17.42
C ASP A 28 14.66 11.77 17.99
N THR A 29 13.86 10.76 17.68
CA THR A 29 14.08 9.38 18.12
C THR A 29 14.86 8.56 17.08
N GLY A 30 15.01 9.07 15.86
CA GLY A 30 15.49 8.32 14.69
C GLY A 30 14.41 7.45 14.03
N TYR A 31 13.27 7.20 14.70
CA TYR A 31 12.19 6.33 14.24
C TYR A 31 10.89 7.10 14.02
N THR A 32 10.09 6.67 13.04
CA THR A 32 8.73 7.21 12.90
C THR A 32 7.85 6.63 13.99
N VAL A 33 7.58 7.41 15.04
CA VAL A 33 6.74 6.98 16.17
C VAL A 33 5.27 7.05 15.79
N THR A 34 4.57 5.93 15.94
CA THR A 34 3.14 5.79 15.63
C THR A 34 2.25 5.82 16.87
N LYS A 35 2.78 5.47 18.06
CA LYS A 35 2.03 5.48 19.32
C LYS A 35 2.92 5.89 20.49
N VAL A 36 2.34 6.55 21.48
CA VAL A 36 3.03 6.97 22.71
C VAL A 36 2.20 6.68 23.96
N ARG A 37 2.83 6.15 25.00
CA ARG A 37 2.24 5.87 26.32
C ARG A 37 3.20 6.28 27.43
N THR A 38 2.71 6.43 28.64
CA THR A 38 3.56 6.61 29.83
C THR A 38 3.63 5.31 30.61
N ALA A 39 4.81 5.03 31.16
CA ALA A 39 5.06 3.98 32.14
C ALA A 39 5.72 4.60 33.38
N GLU A 40 5.60 3.94 34.53
CA GLU A 40 6.22 4.32 35.80
C GLU A 40 7.23 3.27 36.27
N ASP A 41 8.28 3.73 36.93
CA ASP A 41 9.20 2.92 37.73
C ASP A 41 9.51 3.67 39.04
N HIS A 42 10.38 3.11 39.89
CA HIS A 42 10.79 3.75 41.16
C HIS A 42 11.51 5.10 40.97
N ASN A 43 12.01 5.40 39.77
CA ASN A 43 12.67 6.67 39.41
C ASN A 43 11.70 7.68 38.77
N GLY A 44 10.45 7.28 38.48
CA GLY A 44 9.38 8.14 38.01
C GLY A 44 8.85 7.79 36.62
N THR A 45 8.15 8.73 36.02
CA THR A 45 7.45 8.52 34.74
C THR A 45 8.42 8.58 33.56
N TYR A 46 8.25 7.69 32.59
CA TYR A 46 8.96 7.69 31.32
C TYR A 46 8.02 7.40 30.15
N LEU A 47 8.48 7.69 28.93
CA LEU A 47 7.72 7.48 27.71
C LEU A 47 7.99 6.08 27.16
N ILE A 48 6.95 5.38 26.76
CA ILE A 48 7.00 4.24 25.84
C ILE A 48 6.53 4.72 24.47
N ALA A 49 7.35 4.49 23.44
CA ALA A 49 7.05 4.86 22.07
C ALA A 49 7.07 3.61 21.18
N SER A 50 6.04 3.45 20.35
CA SER A 50 5.95 2.38 19.34
C SER A 50 6.21 2.95 17.96
N THR A 51 7.07 2.31 17.19
CA THR A 51 7.55 2.79 15.88
C THR A 51 6.74 2.22 14.72
N HIS A 52 7.01 2.69 13.50
CA HIS A 52 6.40 2.16 12.29
C HIS A 52 6.79 0.70 12.05
N GLU A 53 8.05 0.35 12.31
CA GLU A 53 8.64 -0.98 12.12
C GLU A 53 8.27 -1.97 13.23
N GLY A 54 7.53 -1.57 14.27
CA GLY A 54 7.16 -2.45 15.37
C GLY A 54 8.12 -2.44 16.56
N THR A 55 9.23 -1.69 16.50
CA THR A 55 10.12 -1.49 17.63
C THR A 55 9.43 -0.69 18.75
N ILE A 56 9.68 -1.08 20.01
CA ILE A 56 9.32 -0.33 21.22
C ILE A 56 10.58 0.37 21.77
N LEU A 57 10.44 1.64 22.11
CA LEU A 57 11.47 2.48 22.72
C LEU A 57 10.99 2.95 24.09
N ALA A 58 11.84 2.87 25.12
CA ALA A 58 11.64 3.65 26.33
C ALA A 58 12.52 4.89 26.32
N MET A 59 11.93 6.03 26.66
CA MET A 59 12.60 7.32 26.62
C MET A 59 12.33 8.14 27.87
N SER A 60 13.39 8.70 28.45
CA SER A 60 13.30 9.72 29.49
C SER A 60 12.74 11.03 28.94
N TYR A 61 12.19 11.89 29.81
CA TYR A 61 11.59 13.17 29.40
C TYR A 61 12.61 14.23 28.99
N ASP A 62 13.91 13.93 29.07
CA ASP A 62 15.00 14.72 28.51
C ASP A 62 15.41 14.28 27.08
N GLY A 63 14.73 13.28 26.51
CA GLY A 63 15.01 12.73 25.19
C GLY A 63 15.96 11.53 25.17
N THR A 64 16.49 11.11 26.32
CA THR A 64 17.42 9.97 26.39
C THR A 64 16.67 8.66 26.19
N ILE A 65 17.04 7.88 25.16
CA ILE A 65 16.56 6.50 24.97
C ILE A 65 17.19 5.61 26.05
N ARG A 66 16.35 5.01 26.90
CA ARG A 66 16.75 4.10 27.97
C ARG A 66 17.06 2.71 27.42
N TRP A 67 16.14 2.19 26.61
CA TRP A 67 16.25 0.89 25.95
C TRP A 67 15.38 0.85 24.69
N LYS A 68 15.61 -0.18 23.88
CA LYS A 68 14.88 -0.47 22.64
C LYS A 68 14.71 -1.98 22.46
N ASN A 69 13.55 -2.40 21.99
CA ASN A 69 13.25 -3.80 21.65
C ASN A 69 12.54 -3.84 20.29
N GLU A 70 13.13 -4.55 19.33
CA GLU A 70 12.61 -4.64 17.95
C GLU A 70 11.34 -5.50 17.83
N LEU A 71 11.05 -6.32 18.84
CA LEU A 71 9.99 -7.32 18.84
C LEU A 71 10.04 -8.19 17.57
N SER A 72 8.92 -8.32 16.87
CA SER A 72 8.78 -9.15 15.67
C SER A 72 9.10 -8.41 14.36
N GLY A 73 9.33 -7.09 14.40
CA GLY A 73 9.47 -6.28 13.19
C GLY A 73 8.15 -5.98 12.45
N PHE A 74 6.99 -6.29 13.06
CA PHE A 74 5.66 -6.00 12.49
C PHE A 74 4.91 -4.94 13.32
N VAL A 75 3.92 -4.27 12.71
CA VAL A 75 3.19 -3.19 13.38
C VAL A 75 2.52 -3.63 14.69
N ASN A 76 2.65 -2.77 15.70
CA ASN A 76 1.91 -2.88 16.96
C ASN A 76 0.59 -2.11 16.85
N HIS A 77 -0.52 -2.78 17.13
CA HIS A 77 -1.87 -2.25 17.06
C HIS A 77 -2.30 -1.52 18.33
N ASP A 78 -1.88 -1.97 19.51
CA ASP A 78 -2.09 -1.25 20.77
C ASP A 78 -0.92 -1.49 21.74
N VAL A 79 -0.74 -0.54 22.66
CA VAL A 79 0.28 -0.60 23.71
C VAL A 79 -0.36 -0.16 25.02
N PHE A 80 -0.16 -0.94 26.07
CA PHE A 80 -0.66 -0.67 27.41
C PHE A 80 0.46 -0.88 28.45
N CYS A 81 0.59 0.04 29.39
CA CYS A 81 1.62 -0.02 30.43
C CYS A 81 0.95 -0.12 31.80
N ARG A 82 1.38 -1.09 32.61
CA ARG A 82 0.89 -1.30 33.97
C ARG A 82 1.78 -2.27 34.74
N ASP A 83 1.98 -1.99 36.02
CA ASP A 83 2.55 -2.91 37.00
C ASP A 83 1.62 -4.13 37.18
N LEU A 84 2.06 -5.29 36.67
CA LEU A 84 1.29 -6.53 36.67
C LEU A 84 1.51 -7.34 37.95
N ASP A 85 2.70 -7.28 38.55
CA ASP A 85 3.11 -8.11 39.69
C ASP A 85 3.24 -7.37 41.03
N GLY A 86 2.99 -6.06 41.02
CA GLY A 86 2.95 -5.21 42.21
C GLY A 86 4.32 -4.77 42.71
N ASP A 87 5.38 -4.85 41.89
CA ASP A 87 6.74 -4.45 42.28
C ASP A 87 6.98 -2.93 42.22
N GLY A 88 6.01 -2.16 41.71
CA GLY A 88 6.07 -0.71 41.53
C GLY A 88 6.73 -0.27 40.23
N LYS A 89 6.87 -1.16 39.25
CA LYS A 89 7.35 -0.86 37.90
C LYS A 89 6.35 -1.38 36.89
N ASP A 90 6.09 -0.58 35.86
CA ASP A 90 5.15 -0.98 34.82
C ASP A 90 5.80 -1.93 33.81
N GLU A 91 5.13 -3.05 33.53
CA GLU A 91 5.33 -3.82 32.31
C GLU A 91 4.71 -3.11 31.11
N VAL A 92 5.20 -3.47 29.92
CA VAL A 92 4.68 -2.98 28.63
C VAL A 92 4.06 -4.14 27.86
N LEU A 93 2.74 -4.10 27.72
CA LEU A 93 1.95 -5.01 26.91
C LEU A 93 1.79 -4.48 25.49
N VAL A 94 2.04 -5.33 24.49
CA VAL A 94 2.08 -4.93 23.07
C VAL A 94 1.29 -5.90 22.20
N ALA A 95 0.16 -5.44 21.68
CA ALA A 95 -0.68 -6.18 20.73
C ALA A 95 -0.10 -6.06 19.32
N ASN A 96 0.39 -7.15 18.73
CA ASN A 96 1.12 -7.15 17.46
C ASN A 96 0.30 -7.74 16.29
N ALA A 97 0.53 -7.22 15.08
CA ALA A 97 -0.14 -7.66 13.87
C ALA A 97 0.15 -9.12 13.46
N ASN A 98 1.20 -9.74 14.02
CA ASN A 98 1.47 -11.18 13.82
C ASN A 98 0.59 -12.12 14.67
N GLY A 99 -0.35 -11.58 15.46
CA GLY A 99 -1.24 -12.35 16.33
C GLY A 99 -0.71 -12.58 17.75
N THR A 100 0.49 -12.07 18.05
CA THR A 100 1.12 -12.22 19.37
C THR A 100 0.81 -11.02 20.26
N LEU A 101 0.52 -11.29 21.53
CA LEU A 101 0.65 -10.33 22.61
C LEU A 101 2.02 -10.52 23.27
N TYR A 102 2.84 -9.46 23.30
CA TYR A 102 4.12 -9.44 24.00
C TYR A 102 3.99 -8.73 25.34
N CYS A 103 4.72 -9.20 26.36
CA CYS A 103 4.91 -8.51 27.62
C CYS A 103 6.41 -8.24 27.84
N LEU A 104 6.78 -6.98 27.99
CA LEU A 104 8.14 -6.54 28.30
C LEU A 104 8.21 -6.05 29.75
N ASN A 105 9.33 -6.31 30.43
CA ASN A 105 9.62 -5.71 31.73
C ASN A 105 10.04 -4.23 31.60
N GLU A 106 10.37 -3.60 32.72
CA GLU A 106 10.80 -2.20 32.79
C GLU A 106 12.11 -1.93 32.03
N ALA A 107 12.93 -2.97 31.81
CA ALA A 107 14.18 -2.93 31.06
C ALA A 107 13.99 -3.20 29.56
N GLY A 108 12.76 -3.47 29.12
CA GLY A 108 12.42 -3.78 27.73
C GLY A 108 12.72 -5.23 27.34
N GLU A 109 12.99 -6.12 28.28
CA GLU A 109 13.21 -7.54 28.04
C GLU A 109 11.88 -8.29 28.03
N GLU A 110 11.73 -9.26 27.13
CA GLU A 110 10.52 -10.08 27.05
C GLU A 110 10.36 -10.96 28.29
N ARG A 111 9.23 -10.81 29.00
CA ARG A 111 8.83 -11.66 30.13
C ARG A 111 8.09 -12.90 29.64
N TRP A 112 7.12 -12.69 28.75
CA TRP A 112 6.28 -13.75 28.19
C TRP A 112 5.59 -13.27 26.91
N THR A 113 5.03 -14.24 26.17
CA THR A 113 4.21 -14.00 24.98
C THR A 113 2.97 -14.89 24.99
N PHE A 114 1.90 -14.41 24.37
CA PHE A 114 0.67 -15.19 24.16
C PHE A 114 0.24 -15.11 22.69
N ARG A 115 -0.04 -16.26 22.07
CA ARG A 115 -0.52 -16.36 20.69
C ARG A 115 -1.43 -17.58 20.54
N GLN A 116 -2.64 -17.38 20.02
CA GLN A 116 -3.57 -18.47 19.70
C GLN A 116 -3.51 -18.87 18.24
N ASN A 117 -3.38 -17.88 17.35
CA ASN A 117 -3.39 -18.06 15.90
C ASN A 117 -2.64 -16.91 15.21
N ASP A 118 -2.80 -16.78 13.90
CA ASP A 118 -2.15 -15.78 13.08
C ASP A 118 -2.96 -14.49 12.89
N ALA A 119 -4.23 -14.47 13.28
CA ALA A 119 -5.07 -13.29 13.13
C ALA A 119 -4.49 -12.12 13.96
N PRO A 120 -4.48 -10.88 13.44
CA PRO A 120 -3.88 -9.76 14.15
C PRO A 120 -4.44 -9.54 15.56
N MET A 121 -3.55 -9.46 16.56
CA MET A 121 -3.87 -9.06 17.93
C MET A 121 -4.02 -7.54 17.95
N TYR A 122 -5.17 -7.02 18.35
CA TYR A 122 -5.55 -5.65 18.00
C TYR A 122 -5.71 -4.69 19.19
N ALA A 123 -6.04 -5.22 20.36
CA ALA A 123 -6.27 -4.45 21.58
C ALA A 123 -5.79 -5.20 22.82
N VAL A 124 -5.32 -4.44 23.82
CA VAL A 124 -4.91 -4.97 25.12
C VAL A 124 -5.14 -3.96 26.23
N CYS A 125 -5.50 -4.43 27.42
CA CYS A 125 -5.35 -3.70 28.67
C CYS A 125 -5.12 -4.68 29.83
N ALA A 126 -4.77 -4.16 31.00
CA ALA A 126 -4.68 -4.95 32.24
C ALA A 126 -5.51 -4.27 33.32
N LEU A 127 -6.29 -5.04 34.09
CA LEU A 127 -7.21 -4.60 35.13
C LEU A 127 -6.93 -5.29 36.47
N LYS A 128 -7.24 -4.62 37.58
CA LYS A 128 -7.19 -5.21 38.92
C LYS A 128 -8.37 -6.14 39.15
N TYR A 129 -8.09 -7.30 39.75
CA TYR A 129 -9.07 -8.28 40.16
C TYR A 129 -8.71 -8.80 41.56
N GLY A 130 -9.37 -8.23 42.59
CA GLY A 130 -8.94 -8.44 43.97
C GLY A 130 -7.52 -7.91 44.20
N ASP A 131 -6.63 -8.77 44.68
CA ASP A 131 -5.21 -8.46 44.89
C ASP A 131 -4.33 -8.81 43.65
N GLU A 132 -4.93 -9.35 42.59
CA GLU A 132 -4.24 -9.79 41.37
C GLU A 132 -4.48 -8.83 40.20
N THR A 133 -3.66 -8.96 39.15
CA THR A 133 -3.86 -8.29 37.87
C THR A 133 -4.23 -9.31 36.79
N VAL A 134 -5.26 -8.98 36.00
CA VAL A 134 -5.70 -9.77 34.85
C VAL A 134 -5.46 -8.97 33.58
N VAL A 135 -4.85 -9.60 32.58
CA VAL A 135 -4.67 -9.02 31.25
C VAL A 135 -5.84 -9.42 30.36
N ALA A 136 -6.45 -8.45 29.68
CA ALA A 136 -7.47 -8.67 28.67
C ALA A 136 -6.92 -8.30 27.28
N CYS A 137 -7.03 -9.20 26.30
CA CYS A 137 -6.57 -8.94 24.93
C CYS A 137 -7.50 -9.59 23.89
N GLY A 138 -7.48 -9.09 22.67
CA GLY A 138 -8.26 -9.66 21.57
C GLY A 138 -8.02 -8.95 20.24
N GLY A 139 -8.55 -9.51 19.16
CA GLY A 139 -8.35 -8.94 17.84
C GLY A 139 -9.27 -9.51 16.77
N TYR A 140 -8.69 -9.83 15.63
CA TYR A 140 -9.41 -10.21 14.41
C TYR A 140 -9.95 -11.64 14.39
N ASP A 141 -9.53 -12.47 15.34
CA ASP A 141 -10.10 -13.81 15.56
C ASP A 141 -11.45 -13.81 16.31
N GLN A 142 -11.98 -12.63 16.62
CA GLN A 142 -13.30 -12.42 17.21
C GLN A 142 -13.42 -12.96 18.65
N ASN A 143 -12.29 -13.19 19.30
CA ASN A 143 -12.23 -13.61 20.69
C ASN A 143 -11.71 -12.49 21.61
N LEU A 144 -12.16 -12.55 22.85
CA LEU A 144 -11.57 -11.87 23.99
C LEU A 144 -10.91 -12.93 24.88
N TYR A 145 -9.64 -12.70 25.22
CA TYR A 145 -8.84 -13.55 26.09
C TYR A 145 -8.57 -12.83 27.40
N TYR A 146 -8.70 -13.56 28.51
CA TYR A 146 -8.20 -13.16 29.82
C TYR A 146 -6.98 -14.00 30.18
N LEU A 147 -5.89 -13.34 30.56
CA LEU A 147 -4.63 -13.95 30.96
C LEU A 147 -4.25 -13.53 32.39
N SER A 148 -3.47 -14.36 33.08
CA SER A 148 -2.83 -13.96 34.33
C SER A 148 -1.72 -12.92 34.10
N ALA A 149 -1.14 -12.39 35.19
CA ALA A 149 0.03 -11.50 35.13
C ALA A 149 1.26 -12.16 34.46
N GLU A 150 1.33 -13.49 34.50
CA GLU A 150 2.37 -14.33 33.89
C GLU A 150 2.07 -14.74 32.44
N GLY A 151 0.94 -14.29 31.88
CA GLY A 151 0.55 -14.58 30.48
C GLY A 151 -0.15 -15.93 30.29
N GLU A 152 -0.55 -16.60 31.36
CA GLU A 152 -1.28 -17.88 31.27
C GLU A 152 -2.75 -17.64 30.89
N LEU A 153 -3.27 -18.40 29.92
CA LEU A 153 -4.67 -18.28 29.51
C LEU A 153 -5.62 -18.72 30.63
N MET A 154 -6.42 -17.78 31.13
CA MET A 154 -7.45 -18.05 32.13
C MET A 154 -8.81 -18.34 31.49
N LYS A 155 -9.15 -17.58 30.43
CA LYS A 155 -10.47 -17.68 29.79
C LYS A 155 -10.47 -17.15 28.35
N THR A 156 -11.29 -17.78 27.51
CA THR A 156 -11.62 -17.32 26.15
C THR A 156 -13.13 -17.04 26.08
N LEU A 157 -13.50 -15.93 25.45
CA LEU A 157 -14.88 -15.54 25.18
C LEU A 157 -15.03 -15.26 23.69
N ALA A 158 -15.90 -15.98 23.01
CA ALA A 158 -16.24 -15.68 21.63
C ALA A 158 -17.22 -14.50 21.58
N ALA A 159 -16.99 -13.52 20.70
CA ALA A 159 -17.90 -12.40 20.53
C ALA A 159 -19.32 -12.84 20.15
N ALA A 160 -19.46 -13.96 19.42
CA ALA A 160 -20.75 -14.55 19.07
C ALA A 160 -21.62 -14.95 20.27
N ASP A 161 -21.05 -15.09 21.47
CA ASP A 161 -21.79 -15.52 22.67
C ASP A 161 -22.52 -14.35 23.38
N TYR A 162 -22.13 -13.10 23.12
CA TYR A 162 -22.68 -11.92 23.82
C TYR A 162 -22.91 -10.68 22.95
N SER A 163 -22.32 -10.63 21.74
CA SER A 163 -22.40 -9.47 20.86
C SER A 163 -23.84 -9.17 20.47
N VAL A 164 -24.14 -7.87 20.31
CA VAL A 164 -25.38 -7.38 19.69
C VAL A 164 -25.11 -6.70 18.34
N THR A 165 -23.84 -6.62 17.92
CA THR A 165 -23.41 -5.89 16.73
C THR A 165 -23.75 -6.68 15.46
N ARG A 166 -24.73 -6.19 14.70
CA ARG A 166 -25.28 -6.92 13.54
C ARG A 166 -24.54 -6.64 12.23
N SER A 167 -24.32 -7.69 11.44
CA SER A 167 -23.92 -7.58 10.03
C SER A 167 -25.15 -7.34 9.14
N PHE A 168 -24.94 -6.75 7.95
CA PHE A 168 -26.03 -6.39 7.02
C PHE A 168 -25.60 -6.49 5.56
N GLY A 169 -26.59 -6.54 4.66
CA GLY A 169 -26.36 -6.63 3.22
C GLY A 169 -25.91 -8.01 2.75
N SER A 170 -25.84 -8.20 1.43
CA SER A 170 -25.51 -9.48 0.80
C SER A 170 -24.05 -9.90 0.97
N ALA A 171 -23.14 -8.95 1.20
CA ALA A 171 -21.71 -9.21 1.40
C ALA A 171 -21.33 -9.47 2.86
N ALA A 172 -22.31 -9.60 3.77
CA ALA A 172 -22.07 -9.90 5.18
C ALA A 172 -21.30 -11.22 5.34
N PRO A 173 -20.48 -11.37 6.39
CA PRO A 173 -19.83 -12.64 6.74
C PRO A 173 -20.85 -13.77 6.92
N ALA A 174 -20.48 -14.98 6.49
CA ALA A 174 -21.26 -16.18 6.77
C ALA A 174 -21.18 -16.53 8.27
N GLY A 175 -22.27 -17.04 8.86
CA GLY A 175 -22.31 -17.43 10.28
C GLY A 175 -23.06 -16.46 11.20
N ALA A 176 -22.59 -16.30 12.45
CA ALA A 176 -23.24 -15.52 13.49
C ALA A 176 -23.44 -14.06 13.03
N ARG A 177 -24.71 -13.67 12.87
CA ARG A 177 -25.07 -12.32 12.40
C ARG A 177 -24.72 -11.24 13.42
N GLU A 178 -24.57 -11.60 14.68
CA GLU A 178 -24.24 -10.75 15.82
C GLU A 178 -22.82 -11.10 16.28
N ASN A 179 -21.83 -10.35 15.78
CA ASN A 179 -20.42 -10.65 15.99
C ASN A 179 -19.56 -9.40 15.76
N HIS A 180 -18.36 -9.36 16.34
CA HIS A 180 -17.41 -8.26 16.19
C HIS A 180 -15.96 -8.71 16.44
N ILE A 181 -15.00 -7.93 15.95
CA ILE A 181 -13.62 -7.96 16.44
C ILE A 181 -13.49 -7.11 17.71
N THR A 182 -12.44 -7.33 18.49
CA THR A 182 -12.10 -6.49 19.65
C THR A 182 -11.32 -5.26 19.18
N ASN A 183 -11.95 -4.09 19.09
CA ASN A 183 -11.34 -2.86 18.55
C ASN A 183 -10.50 -2.11 19.62
N PHE A 184 -11.08 -1.89 20.80
CA PHE A 184 -10.40 -1.26 21.94
C PHE A 184 -10.75 -1.97 23.24
N LEU A 185 -9.76 -2.05 24.14
CA LEU A 185 -9.92 -2.49 25.51
C LEU A 185 -9.36 -1.42 26.44
N ARG A 186 -10.15 -0.98 27.42
CA ARG A 186 -9.74 0.01 28.42
C ARG A 186 -10.24 -0.41 29.80
N VAL A 187 -9.50 0.06 30.81
CA VAL A 187 -9.92 -0.06 32.21
C VAL A 187 -11.00 0.98 32.50
N TYR A 188 -12.10 0.54 33.12
CA TYR A 188 -13.17 1.40 33.62
C TYR A 188 -13.21 1.33 35.16
N PRO A 189 -12.66 2.33 35.88
CA PRO A 189 -12.64 2.33 37.33
C PRO A 189 -14.05 2.49 37.94
N GLN A 190 -14.29 1.82 39.06
CA GLN A 190 -15.52 1.94 39.84
C GLN A 190 -15.32 2.78 41.10
N ALA A 191 -16.42 3.35 41.62
CA ALA A 191 -16.39 4.19 42.81
C ALA A 191 -15.95 3.43 44.09
N ASP A 192 -16.13 2.11 44.12
CA ASP A 192 -15.71 1.24 45.24
C ASP A 192 -14.24 0.79 45.15
N GLY A 193 -13.52 1.23 44.13
CA GLY A 193 -12.11 0.91 43.90
C GLY A 193 -11.88 -0.36 43.06
N THR A 194 -12.94 -1.06 42.66
CA THR A 194 -12.84 -2.16 41.68
C THR A 194 -12.63 -1.61 40.26
N GLU A 195 -12.23 -2.48 39.33
CA GLU A 195 -12.00 -2.13 37.94
C GLU A 195 -12.75 -3.08 37.02
N ASP A 196 -13.49 -2.50 36.07
CA ASP A 196 -14.21 -3.22 35.03
C ASP A 196 -13.47 -3.12 33.70
N LEU A 197 -13.81 -4.03 32.79
CA LEU A 197 -13.37 -3.98 31.41
C LEU A 197 -14.38 -3.21 30.56
N LEU A 198 -13.93 -2.12 29.95
CA LEU A 198 -14.61 -1.46 28.85
C LEU A 198 -14.05 -1.97 27.53
N MET A 199 -14.92 -2.51 26.69
CA MET A 199 -14.59 -2.97 25.35
C MET A 199 -15.39 -2.21 24.30
N HIS A 200 -14.74 -1.85 23.19
CA HIS A 200 -15.42 -1.46 21.95
C HIS A 200 -15.30 -2.59 20.93
N GLY A 201 -16.44 -3.06 20.43
CA GLY A 201 -16.52 -4.08 19.38
C GLY A 201 -16.87 -3.44 18.03
N ALA A 202 -16.20 -3.86 16.95
CA ALA A 202 -16.50 -3.42 15.59
C ALA A 202 -16.56 -4.60 14.61
N ASN A 203 -17.44 -4.55 13.60
CA ASN A 203 -17.52 -5.60 12.57
C ASN A 203 -17.32 -5.10 11.13
N ASN A 204 -17.36 -3.79 10.91
CA ASN A 204 -17.14 -3.17 9.60
C ASN A 204 -16.32 -1.90 9.74
N SER A 205 -15.36 -1.70 8.85
CA SER A 205 -14.36 -0.63 8.98
C SER A 205 -14.72 0.69 8.32
N LEU A 206 -15.92 0.81 7.73
CA LEU A 206 -16.35 2.01 6.99
C LEU A 206 -17.74 2.51 7.37
N GLN A 207 -18.63 1.61 7.75
CA GLN A 207 -20.07 1.88 7.76
C GLN A 207 -20.71 1.84 9.14
N VAL A 208 -20.08 1.17 10.11
CA VAL A 208 -20.66 1.00 11.46
C VAL A 208 -19.80 1.66 12.52
N LYS A 209 -20.47 2.14 13.57
CA LYS A 209 -19.84 2.70 14.77
C LYS A 209 -19.35 1.66 15.77
N GLY A 210 -19.91 0.44 15.74
CA GLY A 210 -19.67 -0.56 16.78
C GLY A 210 -20.43 -0.27 18.07
N ASP A 211 -20.23 -1.10 19.07
CA ASP A 211 -20.93 -1.03 20.36
C ASP A 211 -19.93 -1.06 21.52
N LEU A 212 -20.28 -0.43 22.64
CA LEU A 212 -19.53 -0.54 23.89
C LEU A 212 -20.11 -1.63 24.77
N TYR A 213 -19.24 -2.40 25.40
CA TYR A 213 -19.57 -3.48 26.30
C TYR A 213 -18.80 -3.29 27.61
N PHE A 214 -19.51 -3.41 28.74
CA PHE A 214 -18.93 -3.31 30.08
C PHE A 214 -19.02 -4.68 30.75
N PHE A 215 -17.87 -5.20 31.18
CA PHE A 215 -17.78 -6.47 31.90
C PHE A 215 -17.21 -6.21 33.29
N GLU A 216 -17.78 -6.88 34.28
CA GLU A 216 -17.03 -7.14 35.50
C GLU A 216 -15.77 -7.95 35.13
N ALA A 217 -14.68 -7.76 35.86
CA ALA A 217 -13.45 -8.51 35.65
C ALA A 217 -13.70 -10.03 35.56
N LEU A 218 -13.17 -10.68 34.51
CA LEU A 218 -13.35 -12.11 34.21
C LEU A 218 -14.80 -12.58 33.93
N ALA A 219 -15.79 -11.67 33.86
CA ALA A 219 -17.17 -12.06 33.53
C ALA A 219 -17.28 -12.58 32.09
N THR A 220 -18.20 -13.50 31.86
CA THR A 220 -18.47 -14.10 30.53
C THR A 220 -19.48 -13.32 29.71
N THR A 221 -20.21 -12.39 30.33
CA THR A 221 -21.25 -11.59 29.70
C THR A 221 -21.15 -10.15 30.17
N PRO A 222 -21.36 -9.16 29.29
CA PRO A 222 -21.37 -7.77 29.70
C PRO A 222 -22.60 -7.50 30.56
N TYR A 223 -22.43 -6.69 31.61
CA TYR A 223 -23.55 -6.23 32.44
C TYR A 223 -24.25 -5.00 31.82
N LYS A 224 -23.54 -4.27 30.94
CA LYS A 224 -24.07 -3.12 30.19
C LYS A 224 -23.54 -3.14 28.76
N THR A 225 -24.43 -2.90 27.81
CA THR A 225 -24.10 -2.69 26.39
C THR A 225 -24.68 -1.36 25.94
N VAL A 226 -23.89 -0.55 25.24
CA VAL A 226 -24.26 0.80 24.82
C VAL A 226 -24.07 0.95 23.32
N GLN A 227 -25.14 1.35 22.64
CA GLN A 227 -25.08 1.77 21.25
C GLN A 227 -24.68 3.24 21.23
N LEU A 228 -23.61 3.57 20.51
CA LEU A 228 -23.13 4.95 20.41
C LEU A 228 -24.05 5.78 19.50
N ASP A 229 -24.15 7.08 19.75
CA ASP A 229 -24.94 8.01 18.91
C ASP A 229 -24.17 8.56 17.70
N ASN A 230 -22.93 8.12 17.47
CA ASN A 230 -22.13 8.59 16.35
C ASN A 230 -22.40 7.80 15.04
N ASP A 231 -21.91 8.29 13.90
CA ASP A 231 -22.30 7.76 12.58
C ASP A 231 -21.23 6.89 11.88
N LYS A 232 -20.05 6.76 12.48
CA LYS A 232 -18.84 6.26 11.79
C LYS A 232 -17.95 5.39 12.68
N PRO A 233 -17.06 4.57 12.11
CA PRO A 233 -16.15 3.73 12.87
C PRO A 233 -15.33 4.53 13.90
N ILE A 234 -15.13 3.96 15.08
CA ILE A 234 -14.30 4.55 16.15
C ILE A 234 -12.84 4.18 15.92
N GLY A 235 -11.98 5.20 15.89
CA GLY A 235 -10.53 5.06 15.72
C GLY A 235 -9.69 5.53 16.91
N ASP A 236 -10.31 6.17 17.91
CA ASP A 236 -9.68 6.52 19.20
C ASP A 236 -10.72 6.34 20.31
N LEU A 237 -10.30 5.77 21.44
CA LEU A 237 -11.13 5.58 22.64
C LEU A 237 -10.29 5.72 23.91
N ARG A 238 -10.74 6.60 24.80
CA ARG A 238 -10.07 6.90 26.08
C ARG A 238 -11.09 7.04 27.21
N VAL A 239 -10.65 6.70 28.42
CA VAL A 239 -11.42 6.87 29.67
C VAL A 239 -10.75 7.96 30.49
N THR A 240 -11.45 9.07 30.76
CA THR A 240 -10.89 10.17 31.55
C THR A 240 -11.21 10.00 33.04
N LYS A 241 -10.16 10.08 33.87
CA LYS A 241 -10.26 10.00 35.34
C LYS A 241 -10.44 11.38 36.00
N TYR A 242 -10.61 12.44 35.21
CA TYR A 242 -10.61 13.83 35.70
C TYR A 242 -11.71 14.11 36.76
N PHE A 243 -12.87 13.48 36.65
CA PHE A 243 -14.01 13.71 37.55
C PHE A 243 -14.02 12.79 38.78
N GLY A 244 -12.98 11.97 38.95
CA GLY A 244 -12.87 10.98 40.01
C GLY A 244 -13.59 9.66 39.72
N ALA A 245 -13.29 8.66 40.53
CA ALA A 245 -13.79 7.29 40.37
C ALA A 245 -15.31 7.20 40.36
N GLY A 246 -15.87 6.46 39.39
CA GLY A 246 -17.31 6.30 39.17
C GLY A 246 -17.99 7.45 38.42
N ASN A 247 -17.24 8.48 38.00
CA ASN A 247 -17.73 9.61 37.21
C ASN A 247 -16.92 9.81 35.92
N GLU A 248 -16.25 8.76 35.47
CA GLU A 248 -15.46 8.76 34.25
C GLU A 248 -16.31 9.11 33.04
N GLU A 249 -15.71 9.86 32.12
CA GLU A 249 -16.27 10.02 30.77
C GLU A 249 -15.46 9.17 29.80
N ILE A 250 -16.16 8.63 28.81
CA ILE A 250 -15.55 7.93 27.68
C ILE A 250 -15.49 8.93 26.54
N LEU A 251 -14.28 9.20 26.05
CA LEU A 251 -14.03 10.08 24.91
C LEU A 251 -13.74 9.20 23.69
N LEU A 252 -14.45 9.42 22.60
CA LEU A 252 -14.31 8.65 21.37
C LEU A 252 -14.17 9.55 20.15
N GLY A 253 -13.30 9.17 19.24
CA GLY A 253 -13.13 9.87 17.97
C GLY A 253 -13.22 8.90 16.80
N ASN A 254 -13.83 9.36 15.72
CA ASN A 254 -14.06 8.51 14.56
C ASN A 254 -12.85 8.49 13.59
N SER A 255 -12.72 7.38 12.87
CA SER A 255 -11.81 7.19 11.73
C SER A 255 -12.62 7.34 10.44
N THR A 256 -12.56 8.50 9.81
CA THR A 256 -13.37 8.79 8.63
C THR A 256 -12.87 9.98 7.82
N LEU A 257 -13.51 10.20 6.66
CA LEU A 257 -13.28 11.35 5.80
C LEU A 257 -13.75 12.63 6.48
N ASP A 258 -13.07 13.76 6.23
CA ASP A 258 -13.32 15.08 6.82
C ASP A 258 -14.80 15.53 6.84
N ASN A 259 -15.61 15.10 5.87
CA ASN A 259 -17.03 15.44 5.78
C ASN A 259 -17.95 14.72 6.80
N LYS A 260 -17.40 13.81 7.60
CA LYS A 260 -18.12 13.05 8.63
C LYS A 260 -17.34 12.98 9.96
N GLN A 261 -16.32 13.80 10.15
CA GLN A 261 -15.49 13.77 11.36
C GLN A 261 -16.24 14.27 12.59
N GLN A 262 -16.12 13.52 13.67
CA GLN A 262 -16.82 13.77 14.93
C GLN A 262 -15.90 13.48 16.11
N ALA A 263 -15.99 14.33 17.13
CA ALA A 263 -15.62 13.98 18.48
C ALA A 263 -16.89 13.56 19.24
N HIS A 264 -16.81 12.55 20.10
CA HIS A 264 -17.92 12.04 20.89
C HIS A 264 -17.53 11.89 22.36
N ARG A 265 -18.47 12.19 23.25
CA ARG A 265 -18.39 11.97 24.69
C ARG A 265 -19.57 11.11 25.11
N PHE A 266 -19.30 10.12 25.93
CA PHE A 266 -20.32 9.33 26.62
C PHE A 266 -20.07 9.33 28.13
N LYS A 267 -21.11 9.55 28.93
CA LYS A 267 -21.08 9.50 30.40
C LYS A 267 -21.84 8.26 30.90
N PRO A 268 -21.16 7.18 31.30
CA PRO A 268 -21.83 5.94 31.65
C PRO A 268 -22.79 6.05 32.84
N ALA A 269 -22.48 6.92 33.82
CA ALA A 269 -23.27 7.10 35.04
C ALA A 269 -24.68 7.70 34.78
N THR A 270 -24.82 8.52 33.74
CA THR A 270 -26.08 9.21 33.38
C THR A 270 -26.64 8.80 32.03
N ASP A 271 -25.94 7.93 31.31
CA ASP A 271 -26.25 7.56 29.92
C ASP A 271 -26.30 8.76 28.96
N GLU A 272 -25.52 9.81 29.27
CA GLU A 272 -25.52 11.06 28.50
C GLU A 272 -24.50 10.98 27.35
N HIS A 273 -24.95 11.28 26.14
CA HIS A 273 -24.13 11.39 24.95
C HIS A 273 -24.00 12.85 24.50
N ALA A 274 -22.83 13.22 23.97
CA ALA A 274 -22.62 14.48 23.27
C ALA A 274 -21.72 14.25 22.04
N THR A 275 -22.12 14.78 20.90
CA THR A 275 -21.37 14.69 19.63
C THR A 275 -21.07 16.08 19.11
N CYS A 276 -19.81 16.32 18.76
CA CYS A 276 -19.34 17.55 18.13
C CYS A 276 -19.09 17.27 16.64
N GLU A 277 -19.91 17.87 15.78
CA GLU A 277 -19.88 17.72 14.32
C GLU A 277 -18.75 18.55 13.69
N LEU A 278 -17.52 18.02 13.72
CA LEU A 278 -16.32 18.72 13.23
C LEU A 278 -16.42 19.09 11.74
N GLN A 279 -17.21 18.36 10.95
CA GLN A 279 -17.39 18.69 9.52
C GLN A 279 -17.96 20.09 9.28
N ASN A 280 -18.66 20.68 10.25
CA ASN A 280 -19.22 22.03 10.15
C ASN A 280 -18.12 23.10 10.07
N ARG A 281 -16.94 22.80 10.63
CA ARG A 281 -15.75 23.65 10.62
C ARG A 281 -14.58 23.02 9.83
N ARG A 282 -14.85 22.05 8.94
CA ARG A 282 -13.81 21.27 8.20
C ARG A 282 -12.77 22.11 7.44
N ARG A 283 -13.16 23.30 6.95
CA ARG A 283 -12.24 24.19 6.23
C ARG A 283 -11.17 24.78 7.15
N ASP A 284 -11.50 24.95 8.43
CA ASP A 284 -10.56 25.44 9.45
C ASP A 284 -9.68 24.29 9.98
N LEU A 285 -10.18 23.04 9.91
CA LEU A 285 -9.53 21.82 10.42
C LEU A 285 -8.72 21.08 9.35
N ALA A 286 -8.09 21.78 8.40
CA ALA A 286 -7.22 21.25 7.33
C ALA A 286 -7.85 20.61 6.08
N GLY A 287 -9.18 20.56 5.95
CA GLY A 287 -9.86 20.17 4.70
C GLY A 287 -9.82 18.66 4.39
N PHE A 288 -9.83 18.31 3.09
CA PHE A 288 -10.04 16.94 2.58
C PHE A 288 -9.00 15.92 3.08
N GLY A 289 -9.47 14.74 3.52
CA GLY A 289 -8.63 13.60 3.88
C GLY A 289 -9.28 12.66 4.91
N TYR A 290 -8.82 11.42 4.97
CA TYR A 290 -9.20 10.48 6.04
C TYR A 290 -8.31 10.71 7.25
N ARG A 291 -8.91 10.78 8.45
CA ARG A 291 -8.18 10.99 9.70
C ARG A 291 -8.85 10.23 10.84
N VAL A 292 -8.08 10.07 11.91
CA VAL A 292 -8.59 9.70 13.22
C VAL A 292 -8.70 10.96 14.06
N THR A 293 -9.89 11.23 14.56
CA THR A 293 -10.11 12.25 15.60
C THR A 293 -9.64 11.68 16.93
N GLN A 294 -8.81 12.40 17.68
CA GLN A 294 -8.28 11.95 18.98
C GLN A 294 -8.60 12.97 20.06
N ASN A 295 -9.06 12.51 21.22
CA ASN A 295 -9.62 13.41 22.23
C ASN A 295 -8.86 13.32 23.56
N ALA A 296 -8.76 14.42 24.29
CA ALA A 296 -8.30 14.46 25.67
C ALA A 296 -9.05 15.52 26.47
N LEU A 297 -8.98 15.45 27.79
CA LEU A 297 -9.56 16.46 28.69
C LEU A 297 -8.43 17.28 29.31
N LEU A 298 -8.40 18.58 29.05
CA LEU A 298 -7.40 19.50 29.57
C LEU A 298 -7.94 20.33 30.75
N PRO A 299 -7.33 20.24 31.95
CA PRO A 299 -7.59 21.18 33.03
C PRO A 299 -7.12 22.60 32.66
N VAL A 300 -7.98 23.59 32.81
CA VAL A 300 -7.67 25.01 32.52
C VAL A 300 -8.22 25.88 33.65
N GLY A 301 -7.32 26.49 34.43
CA GLY A 301 -7.69 27.27 35.62
C GLY A 301 -8.47 26.42 36.62
N THR A 302 -9.68 26.85 36.98
CA THR A 302 -10.60 26.10 37.86
C THR A 302 -11.59 25.20 37.10
N GLY A 303 -11.48 25.11 35.76
CA GLY A 303 -12.36 24.31 34.91
C GLY A 303 -11.57 23.43 33.94
N TYR A 304 -12.20 23.08 32.82
CA TYR A 304 -11.60 22.22 31.80
C TYR A 304 -12.06 22.55 30.37
N ARG A 305 -11.36 21.99 29.39
CA ARG A 305 -11.70 21.96 27.96
C ARG A 305 -11.47 20.56 27.42
N TYR A 306 -12.17 20.18 26.35
CA TYR A 306 -11.77 19.01 25.56
C TYR A 306 -10.79 19.45 24.49
N LEU A 307 -9.63 18.82 24.45
CA LEU A 307 -8.70 18.92 23.35
C LEU A 307 -9.09 17.86 22.32
N VAL A 308 -9.37 18.30 21.10
CA VAL A 308 -9.68 17.43 19.96
C VAL A 308 -8.59 17.63 18.92
N LEU A 309 -7.73 16.63 18.75
CA LEU A 309 -6.73 16.59 17.69
C LEU A 309 -7.34 15.94 16.44
N THR A 310 -7.34 16.67 15.33
CA THR A 310 -7.66 16.12 14.00
C THR A 310 -6.68 16.68 12.97
N GLY A 311 -5.94 15.77 12.33
CA GLY A 311 -4.87 16.13 11.39
C GLY A 311 -3.84 17.05 12.06
N PRO A 312 -3.62 18.28 11.55
CA PRO A 312 -2.64 19.20 12.12
C PRO A 312 -3.25 20.18 13.14
N SER A 313 -4.54 20.03 13.44
CA SER A 313 -5.31 21.00 14.21
C SER A 313 -5.72 20.46 15.56
N ILE A 314 -5.53 21.27 16.58
CA ILE A 314 -6.10 21.11 17.91
C ILE A 314 -7.30 22.05 18.02
N MET A 315 -8.47 21.51 18.31
CA MET A 315 -9.65 22.28 18.71
C MET A 315 -9.86 22.16 20.22
N LEU A 316 -9.94 23.28 20.92
CA LEU A 316 -10.28 23.34 22.34
C LEU A 316 -11.77 23.62 22.50
N LEU A 317 -12.54 22.57 22.78
CA LEU A 317 -13.98 22.64 22.97
C LEU A 317 -14.36 22.98 24.42
N HIS A 318 -15.42 23.77 24.57
CA HIS A 318 -16.05 24.03 25.85
C HIS A 318 -16.83 22.80 26.39
N PRO A 319 -17.15 22.74 27.69
CA PRO A 319 -17.90 21.62 28.28
C PRO A 319 -19.29 21.35 27.67
N ASP A 320 -19.91 22.35 27.04
CA ASP A 320 -21.17 22.26 26.30
C ASP A 320 -21.05 21.52 24.96
N PHE A 321 -19.82 21.26 24.51
CA PHE A 321 -19.51 20.49 23.31
C PHE A 321 -19.98 21.16 22.00
N ASP A 322 -20.15 22.49 22.03
CA ASP A 322 -20.53 23.29 20.86
C ASP A 322 -19.31 23.57 19.95
N VAL A 323 -19.38 23.08 18.72
CA VAL A 323 -18.32 23.24 17.71
C VAL A 323 -18.03 24.70 17.37
N GLU A 324 -19.04 25.59 17.44
CA GLU A 324 -18.88 27.00 17.07
C GLU A 324 -18.10 27.79 18.12
N GLN A 325 -18.09 27.30 19.37
CA GLN A 325 -17.33 27.88 20.47
C GLN A 325 -15.91 27.32 20.59
N GLY A 326 -15.53 26.37 19.72
CA GLY A 326 -14.21 25.74 19.72
C GLY A 326 -13.10 26.69 19.26
N GLU A 327 -12.03 26.82 20.06
CA GLU A 327 -10.81 27.53 19.63
C GLU A 327 -9.92 26.58 18.82
N ILE A 328 -9.62 26.95 17.57
CA ILE A 328 -8.79 26.14 16.67
C ILE A 328 -7.35 26.67 16.65
N ILE A 329 -6.40 25.76 16.82
CA ILE A 329 -4.97 26.01 16.77
C ILE A 329 -4.37 25.00 15.79
N SER A 330 -3.83 25.46 14.67
CA SER A 330 -3.33 24.57 13.61
C SER A 330 -1.82 24.73 13.43
N SER A 331 -1.14 23.59 13.28
CA SER A 331 0.27 23.51 12.87
C SER A 331 0.38 23.17 11.38
N SER A 332 1.60 23.04 10.85
CA SER A 332 1.81 22.61 9.46
C SER A 332 1.72 21.09 9.25
N TYR A 333 1.75 20.30 10.32
CA TYR A 333 1.94 18.85 10.27
C TYR A 333 0.89 18.10 11.07
N SER A 334 0.48 16.93 10.58
CA SER A 334 -0.43 16.02 11.27
C SER A 334 0.35 14.97 12.05
N TYR A 335 -0.20 14.44 13.15
CA TYR A 335 0.50 13.55 14.09
C TYR A 335 -0.18 12.19 14.23
N ASN A 336 0.59 11.13 14.46
CA ASN A 336 0.08 9.75 14.51
C ASN A 336 -0.71 9.42 15.79
N ASP A 337 -0.38 10.03 16.92
CA ASP A 337 -0.99 9.72 18.21
C ASP A 337 -0.88 10.91 19.15
N LEU A 338 -1.77 10.94 20.13
CA LEU A 338 -1.79 11.86 21.26
C LEU A 338 -1.78 11.06 22.56
N HIS A 339 -1.04 11.49 23.57
CA HIS A 339 -1.13 10.94 24.92
C HIS A 339 -1.17 12.05 25.96
N HIS A 340 -2.00 11.91 26.97
CA HIS A 340 -2.12 12.89 28.05
C HIS A 340 -1.45 12.34 29.30
N ASP A 341 -0.31 12.93 29.65
CA ASP A 341 0.30 12.74 30.96
C ASP A 341 -0.26 13.77 31.94
N HIS A 342 -1.25 13.33 32.72
CA HIS A 342 -1.90 14.15 33.74
C HIS A 342 -0.96 14.58 34.86
N LYS A 343 -0.01 13.71 35.26
CA LYS A 343 0.88 13.90 36.41
C LYS A 343 1.84 15.05 36.17
N ASN A 344 2.41 15.10 34.96
CA ASN A 344 3.37 16.15 34.59
C ASN A 344 2.75 17.31 33.81
N ARG A 345 1.42 17.27 33.56
CA ARG A 345 0.67 18.28 32.80
C ARG A 345 1.19 18.45 31.36
N LEU A 346 1.39 17.32 30.67
CA LEU A 346 1.90 17.29 29.31
C LEU A 346 0.89 16.65 28.35
N ILE A 347 0.78 17.22 27.15
CA ILE A 347 0.29 16.49 25.97
C ILE A 347 1.50 16.02 25.18
N ILE A 348 1.57 14.75 24.87
CA ILE A 348 2.65 14.15 24.10
C ILE A 348 2.08 13.76 22.74
N LEU A 349 2.67 14.29 21.67
CA LEU A 349 2.34 13.89 20.30
C LEU A 349 3.41 12.93 19.78
N ALA A 350 2.96 11.86 19.13
CA ALA A 350 3.84 11.00 18.34
C ALA A 350 4.34 11.73 17.08
N SER A 351 5.10 11.03 16.24
CA SER A 351 5.71 11.65 15.06
C SER A 351 4.71 12.17 14.04
N SER A 352 5.19 13.12 13.23
CA SER A 352 4.42 13.58 12.09
C SER A 352 4.07 12.42 11.16
N GLN A 353 2.81 12.35 10.73
CA GLN A 353 2.30 11.39 9.75
C GLN A 353 3.05 11.43 8.42
N SER A 354 3.79 12.51 8.14
CA SER A 354 4.57 12.70 6.90
C SER A 354 5.95 12.04 6.95
N GLY A 355 6.13 11.00 7.76
CA GLY A 355 7.41 10.29 7.92
C GLY A 355 8.41 10.98 8.85
N GLY A 356 7.92 11.78 9.82
CA GLY A 356 8.79 12.42 10.81
C GLY A 356 9.31 11.42 11.84
N SER A 357 10.37 11.79 12.58
CA SER A 357 11.01 10.91 13.58
C SER A 357 10.99 11.43 15.02
N ALA A 358 10.36 12.58 15.23
CA ALA A 358 10.35 13.25 16.52
C ALA A 358 9.10 12.92 17.34
N VAL A 359 9.20 13.00 18.67
CA VAL A 359 8.04 13.13 19.57
C VAL A 359 8.01 14.53 20.17
N HIS A 360 6.81 15.03 20.51
CA HIS A 360 6.61 16.41 20.93
C HIS A 360 5.89 16.49 22.27
N PHE A 361 6.55 17.05 23.28
CA PHE A 361 6.01 17.26 24.62
C PHE A 361 5.53 18.71 24.73
N ILE A 362 4.21 18.89 24.85
CA ILE A 362 3.53 20.17 25.00
C ILE A 362 3.21 20.38 26.47
N ASP A 363 3.85 21.38 27.10
CA ASP A 363 3.49 21.82 28.45
C ASP A 363 2.30 22.78 28.34
N TYR A 364 1.09 22.24 28.53
CA TYR A 364 -0.14 23.03 28.43
C TYR A 364 -0.33 24.00 29.61
N SER A 365 0.55 23.97 30.63
CA SER A 365 0.58 24.98 31.69
C SER A 365 1.37 26.23 31.30
N ASN A 366 2.19 26.16 30.24
CA ASN A 366 2.92 27.30 29.70
C ASN A 366 2.00 28.14 28.80
N PRO A 367 1.77 29.45 29.06
CA PRO A 367 0.81 30.26 28.30
C PRO A 367 1.11 30.35 26.78
N ASP A 368 2.36 30.12 26.37
CA ASP A 368 2.80 30.26 24.97
C ASP A 368 2.66 28.98 24.15
N TRP A 369 2.18 27.87 24.74
CA TRP A 369 2.12 26.56 24.05
C TRP A 369 1.34 26.59 22.74
N LYS A 370 0.29 27.42 22.66
CA LYS A 370 -0.54 27.57 21.47
C LYS A 370 0.24 28.20 20.31
N THR A 371 1.04 29.21 20.60
CA THR A 371 1.92 29.86 19.62
C THR A 371 3.02 28.89 19.19
N ALA A 372 3.66 28.24 20.15
CA ALA A 372 4.68 27.23 19.87
C ALA A 372 4.14 26.07 19.01
N TYR A 373 2.87 25.67 19.19
CA TYR A 373 2.25 24.63 18.36
C TYR A 373 2.02 25.09 16.91
N ARG A 374 1.57 26.34 16.71
CA ARG A 374 1.40 26.91 15.35
C ARG A 374 2.72 26.94 14.59
N ASP A 375 3.80 27.27 15.30
CA ASP A 375 5.13 27.43 14.74
C ASP A 375 5.95 26.13 14.72
N LEU A 376 5.37 25.01 15.18
CA LEU A 376 6.09 23.75 15.35
C LEU A 376 6.62 23.22 14.01
N GLN A 377 7.94 23.17 13.89
CA GLN A 377 8.68 22.50 12.82
C GLN A 377 9.35 21.25 13.40
N PRO A 378 8.81 20.04 13.13
CA PRO A 378 9.40 18.81 13.67
C PRO A 378 10.87 18.65 13.27
N PRO A 379 11.78 18.35 14.21
CA PRO A 379 13.18 18.06 13.89
C PRO A 379 13.34 16.67 13.26
N GLY A 380 14.59 16.28 13.00
CA GLY A 380 14.92 14.97 12.44
C GLY A 380 14.49 14.84 10.99
N LYS A 381 13.85 13.71 10.64
CA LYS A 381 13.52 13.36 9.25
C LYS A 381 12.76 14.45 8.50
N ILE A 382 11.85 15.19 9.12
CA ILE A 382 11.10 16.26 8.41
C ILE A 382 12.03 17.36 7.89
N GLN A 383 13.01 17.80 8.69
CA GLN A 383 13.99 18.81 8.27
C GLN A 383 14.91 18.25 7.18
N GLU A 384 15.29 16.98 7.30
CA GLU A 384 16.11 16.29 6.29
C GLU A 384 15.38 16.19 4.94
N LEU A 385 14.11 15.78 4.92
CA LEU A 385 13.28 15.70 3.72
C LEU A 385 13.19 17.05 2.99
N LEU A 386 13.01 18.14 3.74
CA LEU A 386 12.95 19.50 3.18
C LEU A 386 14.32 19.99 2.70
N ALA A 387 15.40 19.65 3.40
CA ALA A 387 16.75 19.99 2.96
C ALA A 387 17.12 19.25 1.68
N ASN A 388 16.83 17.96 1.62
CA ASN A 388 17.12 17.10 0.48
C ASN A 388 16.33 17.50 -0.78
N ALA A 389 15.05 17.84 -0.64
CA ALA A 389 14.24 18.33 -1.76
C ALA A 389 14.78 19.66 -2.33
N ARG A 390 15.23 20.57 -1.46
CA ARG A 390 15.85 21.84 -1.88
C ARG A 390 17.21 21.63 -2.56
N ALA A 391 18.03 20.72 -2.04
CA ALA A 391 19.32 20.37 -2.65
C ALA A 391 19.12 19.83 -4.07
N MET A 392 18.22 18.86 -4.25
CA MET A 392 17.93 18.29 -5.57
C MET A 392 17.44 19.33 -6.58
N ARG A 393 16.60 20.29 -6.15
CA ARG A 393 16.18 21.39 -7.03
C ARG A 393 17.33 22.29 -7.46
N SER A 394 18.28 22.52 -6.55
CA SER A 394 19.50 23.25 -6.86
C SER A 394 20.31 22.51 -7.93
N ASP A 395 20.49 21.20 -7.77
CA ASP A 395 21.22 20.36 -8.74
C ASP A 395 20.50 20.34 -10.10
N LEU A 396 19.18 20.16 -10.08
CA LEU A 396 18.32 20.18 -11.27
C LEU A 396 18.37 21.51 -12.02
N THR A 397 18.69 22.63 -11.37
CA THR A 397 18.80 23.94 -12.03
C THR A 397 19.90 23.92 -13.10
N ASN A 398 21.01 23.22 -12.82
CA ASN A 398 22.17 23.13 -13.71
C ASN A 398 22.17 21.85 -14.57
N PHE A 399 21.19 20.97 -14.38
CA PHE A 399 21.08 19.72 -15.13
C PHE A 399 20.85 19.98 -16.63
N THR A 400 21.56 19.22 -17.45
CA THR A 400 21.34 19.12 -18.90
C THR A 400 21.17 17.64 -19.26
N ALA A 401 20.09 17.31 -19.96
CA ALA A 401 19.86 15.94 -20.42
C ALA A 401 21.04 15.45 -21.29
N PRO A 402 21.50 14.19 -21.12
CA PRO A 402 22.59 13.67 -21.93
C PRO A 402 22.24 13.68 -23.42
N ALA A 403 23.21 14.08 -24.27
CA ALA A 403 22.96 14.32 -25.69
C ALA A 403 22.62 13.07 -26.52
N TRP A 404 22.85 11.88 -25.98
CA TRP A 404 22.49 10.60 -26.60
C TRP A 404 21.06 10.15 -26.28
N GLU A 405 20.43 10.74 -25.26
CA GLU A 405 19.06 10.40 -24.91
C GLU A 405 18.08 11.10 -25.87
N ARG A 406 16.97 10.42 -26.17
CA ARG A 406 15.87 11.02 -26.92
C ARG A 406 15.16 12.10 -26.11
N ALA A 407 14.41 12.95 -26.81
CA ALA A 407 13.53 13.94 -26.16
C ALA A 407 12.52 13.28 -25.20
N PRO A 408 12.14 13.95 -24.10
CA PRO A 408 11.17 13.43 -23.14
C PRO A 408 9.81 13.05 -23.77
N LYS A 409 9.21 11.95 -23.33
CA LYS A 409 7.84 11.58 -23.74
C LYS A 409 6.82 12.47 -23.03
N PRO A 410 5.67 12.77 -23.65
CA PRO A 410 4.56 13.41 -22.97
C PRO A 410 4.09 12.57 -21.77
N VAL A 411 4.09 13.19 -20.59
CA VAL A 411 3.47 12.67 -19.36
C VAL A 411 2.27 13.54 -19.04
N TYR A 412 1.09 12.94 -19.01
CA TYR A 412 -0.19 13.61 -18.85
C TYR A 412 -0.64 13.62 -17.39
N PHE A 413 -0.82 14.82 -16.84
CA PHE A 413 -1.47 15.04 -15.56
C PHE A 413 -2.97 15.20 -15.75
N VAL A 414 -3.72 14.20 -15.29
CA VAL A 414 -5.16 14.05 -15.47
C VAL A 414 -5.87 14.40 -14.17
N SER A 415 -5.94 15.68 -13.85
CA SER A 415 -6.52 16.20 -12.61
C SER A 415 -6.95 17.65 -12.78
N ASP A 416 -7.54 18.22 -11.74
CA ASP A 416 -7.96 19.62 -11.71
C ASP A 416 -6.81 20.64 -11.66
N LEU A 417 -5.54 20.20 -11.77
CA LEU A 417 -4.35 21.05 -11.75
C LEU A 417 -4.40 22.20 -12.77
N ALA A 418 -4.69 21.91 -14.04
CA ALA A 418 -4.79 22.94 -15.09
C ALA A 418 -5.94 23.93 -14.84
N THR A 419 -6.98 23.47 -14.14
CA THR A 419 -8.16 24.29 -13.82
C THR A 419 -8.08 24.95 -12.44
N ASN A 420 -7.00 24.70 -11.69
CA ASN A 420 -6.79 25.25 -10.37
C ASN A 420 -6.52 26.76 -10.49
N THR A 421 -7.08 27.53 -9.55
CA THR A 421 -6.97 29.00 -9.54
C THR A 421 -5.87 29.51 -8.61
N ASP A 422 -5.13 28.60 -7.94
CA ASP A 422 -3.91 28.96 -7.23
C ASP A 422 -2.88 29.52 -8.22
N ALA A 423 -2.57 30.82 -8.07
CA ALA A 423 -1.70 31.54 -8.98
C ALA A 423 -0.29 30.96 -9.05
N GLY A 424 0.17 30.31 -7.97
CA GLY A 424 1.47 29.65 -7.93
C GLY A 424 1.51 28.37 -8.77
N ILE A 425 0.46 27.55 -8.69
CA ILE A 425 0.35 26.35 -9.52
C ILE A 425 0.15 26.71 -10.99
N ALA A 426 -0.79 27.62 -11.28
CA ALA A 426 -1.11 28.01 -12.66
C ALA A 426 0.10 28.61 -13.39
N GLY A 427 0.82 29.55 -12.76
CA GLY A 427 1.99 30.17 -13.38
C GLY A 427 3.13 29.19 -13.66
N THR A 428 3.36 28.20 -12.79
CA THR A 428 4.37 27.16 -13.05
C THR A 428 3.96 26.24 -14.21
N ILE A 429 2.68 25.90 -14.33
CA ILE A 429 2.20 25.07 -15.45
C ILE A 429 2.36 25.81 -16.77
N GLU A 430 1.96 27.08 -16.84
CA GLU A 430 2.10 27.93 -18.04
C GLU A 430 3.58 28.03 -18.47
N GLU A 431 4.48 28.33 -17.53
CA GLU A 431 5.93 28.39 -17.81
C GLU A 431 6.47 27.07 -18.36
N LEU A 432 6.05 25.93 -17.80
CA LEU A 432 6.51 24.62 -18.25
C LEU A 432 5.98 24.29 -19.65
N GLU A 433 4.70 24.52 -19.93
CA GLU A 433 4.10 24.20 -21.23
C GLU A 433 4.57 25.12 -22.37
N GLU A 434 5.01 26.34 -22.05
CA GLU A 434 5.64 27.27 -23.00
C GLU A 434 7.06 26.84 -23.41
N ASN A 435 7.80 26.20 -22.49
CA ASN A 435 9.22 25.90 -22.68
C ASN A 435 9.52 24.42 -22.97
N TYR A 436 8.58 23.51 -22.68
CA TYR A 436 8.81 22.07 -22.76
C TYR A 436 7.62 21.30 -23.38
N ASP A 437 7.94 20.19 -24.04
CA ASP A 437 6.93 19.32 -24.65
C ASP A 437 6.26 18.34 -23.67
N SER A 438 6.84 18.21 -22.49
CA SER A 438 6.38 17.39 -21.38
C SER A 438 6.84 18.07 -20.09
N PRO A 439 6.08 18.02 -18.97
CA PRO A 439 4.77 17.38 -18.81
C PRO A 439 3.64 18.13 -19.52
N ARG A 440 2.48 17.48 -19.65
CA ARG A 440 1.25 18.06 -20.20
C ARG A 440 0.13 18.01 -19.17
N PHE A 441 -0.61 19.10 -18.99
CA PHE A 441 -1.69 19.19 -18.01
C PHE A 441 -3.04 19.21 -18.73
N THR A 442 -3.85 18.18 -18.52
CA THR A 442 -5.13 18.09 -19.23
C THR A 442 -6.16 19.02 -18.59
N GLY A 443 -7.04 19.61 -19.40
CA GLY A 443 -8.25 20.25 -18.88
C GLY A 443 -9.09 19.24 -18.10
N TYR A 444 -9.73 19.65 -17.00
CA TYR A 444 -10.47 18.73 -16.15
C TYR A 444 -11.73 19.35 -15.57
N LYS A 445 -12.78 18.54 -15.41
CA LYS A 445 -14.02 18.95 -14.75
C LYS A 445 -14.55 17.88 -13.83
N SER A 446 -14.47 18.13 -12.53
CA SER A 446 -15.28 17.40 -11.56
C SER A 446 -16.74 17.88 -11.65
N MET A 447 -17.68 16.96 -11.82
CA MET A 447 -19.10 17.25 -11.90
C MET A 447 -19.85 16.50 -10.81
N ASN A 448 -20.71 17.18 -10.04
CA ASN A 448 -21.65 16.54 -9.11
C ASN A 448 -23.01 16.21 -9.77
N GLN A 449 -23.18 16.54 -11.05
CA GLN A 449 -24.38 16.31 -11.83
C GLN A 449 -24.11 15.28 -12.94
N ALA A 450 -25.15 14.55 -13.34
CA ALA A 450 -25.12 13.55 -14.39
C ALA A 450 -26.34 13.72 -15.34
N GLN A 451 -26.35 13.00 -16.46
CA GLN A 451 -27.44 13.09 -17.43
C GLN A 451 -28.76 12.61 -16.83
N ALA A 452 -29.83 13.38 -17.02
CA ALA A 452 -31.16 13.12 -16.53
C ALA A 452 -31.80 11.91 -17.26
N PRO A 453 -32.47 10.99 -16.55
CA PRO A 453 -33.13 9.84 -17.18
C PRO A 453 -34.28 10.23 -18.12
N GLU A 454 -34.87 11.41 -17.95
CA GLU A 454 -35.95 11.91 -18.80
C GLU A 454 -35.44 12.30 -20.20
N ASP A 455 -34.18 12.76 -20.29
CA ASP A 455 -33.49 13.08 -21.54
C ASP A 455 -32.88 11.82 -22.19
N TRP A 456 -32.56 10.82 -21.36
CA TRP A 456 -32.10 9.50 -21.79
C TRP A 456 -32.71 8.39 -20.93
N SER A 457 -33.77 7.75 -21.44
CA SER A 457 -34.43 6.66 -20.72
C SER A 457 -33.58 5.40 -20.73
N ARG A 458 -33.29 4.89 -19.52
CA ARG A 458 -32.68 3.57 -19.31
C ARG A 458 -33.69 2.42 -19.33
N ASP A 459 -34.99 2.69 -19.48
CA ASP A 459 -36.04 1.65 -19.45
C ASP A 459 -35.89 0.62 -20.57
N THR A 460 -35.18 0.99 -21.64
CA THR A 460 -34.84 0.15 -22.78
C THR A 460 -33.65 -0.78 -22.53
N MET A 461 -32.93 -0.62 -21.41
CA MET A 461 -31.86 -1.54 -21.02
C MET A 461 -32.45 -2.89 -20.62
N SER A 462 -32.00 -3.97 -21.26
CA SER A 462 -32.42 -5.33 -20.90
C SER A 462 -31.85 -5.79 -19.56
N ASN A 463 -30.75 -5.19 -19.10
CA ASN A 463 -30.18 -5.47 -17.78
C ASN A 463 -30.91 -4.70 -16.67
N GLU A 464 -31.71 -5.42 -15.87
CA GLU A 464 -32.50 -4.83 -14.79
C GLU A 464 -31.63 -4.18 -13.70
N PHE A 465 -30.49 -4.80 -13.39
CA PHE A 465 -29.59 -4.34 -12.33
C PHE A 465 -29.10 -2.92 -12.58
N TYR A 466 -28.52 -2.62 -13.75
CA TYR A 466 -28.01 -1.28 -14.08
C TYR A 466 -29.06 -0.30 -14.60
N ARG A 467 -30.22 -0.79 -15.07
CA ARG A 467 -31.36 0.05 -15.46
C ARG A 467 -31.82 0.96 -14.33
N THR A 468 -31.93 0.41 -13.13
CA THR A 468 -32.47 1.11 -11.94
C THR A 468 -31.39 1.75 -11.06
N ARG A 469 -30.13 1.31 -11.18
CA ARG A 469 -29.04 1.78 -10.33
C ARG A 469 -28.64 3.21 -10.65
N ARG A 470 -28.38 4.01 -9.61
CA ARG A 470 -27.87 5.38 -9.68
C ARG A 470 -26.85 5.58 -8.58
N ASP A 471 -25.86 6.42 -8.84
CA ASP A 471 -24.86 6.79 -7.84
C ASP A 471 -25.37 7.92 -6.96
N SER A 472 -25.43 7.69 -5.65
CA SER A 472 -25.95 8.67 -4.69
C SER A 472 -25.11 9.95 -4.58
N ARG A 473 -23.88 9.97 -5.13
CA ARG A 473 -23.04 11.18 -5.19
C ARG A 473 -23.39 12.10 -6.36
N ARG A 474 -24.33 11.71 -7.22
CA ARG A 474 -24.70 12.47 -8.43
C ARG A 474 -26.15 12.92 -8.40
N ASN A 475 -26.37 14.14 -8.87
CA ASN A 475 -27.70 14.67 -9.20
C ASN A 475 -27.97 14.44 -10.70
N TYR A 476 -28.91 13.56 -11.04
CA TYR A 476 -29.23 13.22 -12.44
C TYR A 476 -30.26 14.20 -13.00
N ASN A 477 -29.82 15.42 -13.34
CA ASN A 477 -30.70 16.52 -13.70
C ASN A 477 -30.23 17.36 -14.90
N LEU A 478 -29.18 16.93 -15.62
CA LEU A 478 -28.71 17.62 -16.82
C LEU A 478 -29.28 16.99 -18.08
N THR A 479 -29.74 17.80 -19.02
CA THR A 479 -29.97 17.35 -20.40
C THR A 479 -28.63 17.10 -21.10
N ALA A 480 -28.63 16.39 -22.23
CA ALA A 480 -27.47 16.22 -23.09
C ALA A 480 -26.81 17.56 -23.43
N GLN A 481 -27.62 18.58 -23.75
CA GLN A 481 -27.10 19.93 -24.00
C GLN A 481 -26.47 20.55 -22.75
N GLY A 482 -27.10 20.43 -21.58
CA GLY A 482 -26.54 20.95 -20.33
C GLY A 482 -25.19 20.32 -19.96
N VAL A 483 -24.97 19.04 -20.28
CA VAL A 483 -23.66 18.40 -20.13
C VAL A 483 -22.63 19.02 -21.08
N LYS A 484 -22.99 19.22 -22.35
CA LYS A 484 -22.12 19.86 -23.36
C LYS A 484 -21.75 21.29 -22.98
N ASP A 485 -22.71 22.08 -22.50
CA ASP A 485 -22.51 23.46 -22.07
C ASP A 485 -21.48 23.58 -20.93
N ILE A 486 -21.31 22.50 -20.15
CA ILE A 486 -20.31 22.43 -19.07
C ILE A 486 -18.95 21.93 -19.60
N LEU A 487 -18.94 20.90 -20.45
CA LEU A 487 -17.71 20.20 -20.84
C LEU A 487 -17.00 20.83 -22.06
N PHE A 488 -17.73 21.36 -23.03
CA PHE A 488 -17.15 21.94 -24.26
C PHE A 488 -16.26 23.17 -23.95
N PRO A 489 -16.62 24.08 -23.03
CA PRO A 489 -15.74 25.19 -22.67
C PRO A 489 -14.39 24.75 -22.07
N ILE A 490 -14.34 23.58 -21.42
CA ILE A 490 -13.07 23.02 -20.90
C ILE A 490 -12.17 22.61 -22.07
N TYR A 491 -12.74 21.94 -23.07
CA TYR A 491 -12.02 21.62 -24.30
C TYR A 491 -11.50 22.85 -25.03
N ASP A 492 -12.35 23.88 -25.18
CA ASP A 492 -12.00 25.08 -25.93
C ASP A 492 -10.89 25.87 -25.26
N ARG A 493 -10.81 25.80 -23.92
CA ARG A 493 -9.76 26.46 -23.15
C ARG A 493 -8.45 25.67 -23.12
N PHE A 494 -8.50 24.35 -22.93
CA PHE A 494 -7.30 23.55 -22.62
C PHE A 494 -6.87 22.59 -23.73
N GLY A 495 -7.61 22.52 -24.85
CA GLY A 495 -7.33 21.61 -25.95
C GLY A 495 -7.45 20.11 -25.60
N SER A 496 -7.96 19.79 -24.41
CA SER A 496 -8.16 18.45 -23.86
C SER A 496 -9.20 18.49 -22.74
N MET A 497 -9.80 17.34 -22.40
CA MET A 497 -10.77 17.26 -21.29
C MET A 497 -10.72 15.91 -20.60
N GLY A 498 -10.67 15.96 -19.27
CA GLY A 498 -10.85 14.84 -18.36
C GLY A 498 -12.09 15.02 -17.48
N THR A 499 -12.89 13.96 -17.33
CA THR A 499 -14.02 13.92 -16.40
C THR A 499 -14.34 12.49 -15.97
N TRP A 500 -15.18 12.33 -14.95
CA TRP A 500 -15.70 11.01 -14.61
C TRP A 500 -16.81 10.62 -15.58
N GLY A 501 -16.62 9.53 -16.31
CA GLY A 501 -17.65 8.97 -17.19
C GLY A 501 -18.71 8.15 -16.44
N GLY A 502 -18.35 7.65 -15.24
CA GLY A 502 -19.19 6.80 -14.40
C GLY A 502 -18.47 6.43 -13.11
N HIS A 503 -19.02 5.46 -12.37
CA HIS A 503 -18.44 4.82 -11.19
C HIS A 503 -18.84 3.34 -11.16
N GLY A 504 -18.14 2.46 -10.44
CA GLY A 504 -18.55 1.06 -10.28
C GLY A 504 -19.94 0.82 -9.68
N ASN A 505 -20.54 1.85 -9.08
CA ASN A 505 -21.93 1.79 -8.60
C ASN A 505 -22.92 2.14 -9.72
N ASP A 506 -22.58 3.12 -10.57
CA ASP A 506 -23.33 3.46 -11.77
C ASP A 506 -22.35 3.87 -12.88
N PRO A 507 -22.07 2.97 -13.85
CA PRO A 507 -21.16 3.25 -14.94
C PRO A 507 -21.75 4.24 -15.97
N TYR A 508 -23.01 4.61 -15.84
CA TYR A 508 -23.78 5.33 -16.85
C TYR A 508 -24.08 6.80 -16.45
N PHE A 509 -23.09 7.59 -16.03
CA PHE A 509 -23.37 9.02 -15.79
C PHE A 509 -23.83 9.74 -17.06
N PHE A 510 -23.36 9.29 -18.21
CA PHE A 510 -23.77 9.76 -19.53
C PHE A 510 -24.15 8.59 -20.43
N SER A 511 -25.12 8.84 -21.30
CA SER A 511 -25.52 7.90 -22.35
C SER A 511 -24.38 7.67 -23.36
N LEU A 512 -24.32 6.48 -23.97
CA LEU A 512 -23.36 6.20 -25.03
C LEU A 512 -23.47 7.20 -26.21
N PRO A 513 -24.66 7.59 -26.71
CA PRO A 513 -24.77 8.63 -27.74
C PRO A 513 -24.15 9.96 -27.34
N LEU A 514 -24.41 10.45 -26.12
CA LEU A 514 -23.83 11.70 -25.63
C LEU A 514 -22.30 11.63 -25.53
N LEU A 515 -21.75 10.50 -25.06
CA LEU A 515 -20.31 10.32 -25.01
C LEU A 515 -19.68 10.38 -26.41
N LYS A 516 -20.33 9.81 -27.43
CA LYS A 516 -19.88 9.92 -28.82
C LYS A 516 -19.92 11.35 -29.33
N GLU A 517 -20.98 12.11 -29.03
CA GLU A 517 -21.06 13.54 -29.39
C GLU A 517 -19.96 14.38 -28.71
N ILE A 518 -19.59 14.05 -27.47
CA ILE A 518 -18.46 14.71 -26.76
C ILE A 518 -17.14 14.40 -27.46
N ILE A 519 -16.92 13.14 -27.87
CA ILE A 519 -15.72 12.72 -28.60
C ILE A 519 -15.68 13.37 -29.99
N ASP A 520 -16.81 13.49 -30.69
CA ASP A 520 -16.86 14.15 -31.99
C ASP A 520 -16.52 15.64 -31.88
N TYR A 521 -17.01 16.32 -30.84
CA TYR A 521 -16.64 17.71 -30.57
C TYR A 521 -15.14 17.88 -30.29
N ALA A 522 -14.50 16.88 -29.70
CA ALA A 522 -13.07 16.94 -29.44
C ALA A 522 -12.26 17.03 -30.75
N ASP A 523 -12.76 16.53 -31.89
CA ASP A 523 -12.11 16.64 -33.20
C ASP A 523 -10.63 16.18 -33.17
N GLY A 524 -10.39 15.00 -32.61
CA GLY A 524 -9.05 14.42 -32.43
C GLY A 524 -8.25 14.94 -31.23
N ARG A 525 -8.76 15.97 -30.52
CA ARG A 525 -8.23 16.38 -29.21
C ARG A 525 -8.45 15.29 -28.16
N LYS A 526 -7.61 15.26 -27.13
CA LYS A 526 -7.58 14.19 -26.13
C LYS A 526 -8.82 14.24 -25.23
N THR A 527 -9.58 13.14 -25.22
CA THR A 527 -10.70 12.89 -24.29
C THR A 527 -10.31 11.87 -23.25
N ILE A 528 -10.49 12.18 -21.96
CA ILE A 528 -10.24 11.24 -20.87
C ILE A 528 -11.50 11.01 -20.04
N LEU A 529 -12.01 9.78 -20.06
CA LEU A 529 -13.14 9.36 -19.24
C LEU A 529 -12.63 8.44 -18.14
N ILE A 530 -12.80 8.87 -16.89
CA ILE A 530 -12.35 8.15 -15.70
C ILE A 530 -13.51 7.35 -15.12
N PHE A 531 -13.27 6.06 -14.85
CA PHE A 531 -14.22 5.15 -14.22
C PHE A 531 -13.64 4.57 -12.92
N PRO A 532 -13.89 5.24 -11.79
CA PRO A 532 -13.51 4.76 -10.46
C PRO A 532 -14.26 3.52 -9.99
N GLU A 533 -13.57 2.73 -9.18
CA GLU A 533 -14.09 1.57 -8.46
C GLU A 533 -14.82 0.57 -9.38
N LEU A 534 -14.42 0.48 -10.65
CA LEU A 534 -15.09 -0.35 -11.66
C LEU A 534 -14.73 -1.83 -11.46
N GLU A 535 -15.24 -2.43 -10.39
CA GLU A 535 -14.94 -3.80 -10.00
C GLU A 535 -16.25 -4.54 -9.73
N ASN A 536 -16.66 -5.35 -10.70
CA ASN A 536 -17.82 -6.22 -10.58
C ASN A 536 -17.65 -7.40 -11.54
N ASN A 537 -17.71 -8.61 -11.01
CA ASN A 537 -17.42 -9.83 -11.76
C ASN A 537 -18.71 -10.63 -12.03
N THR A 538 -19.87 -10.00 -11.89
CA THR A 538 -21.16 -10.64 -12.20
C THR A 538 -21.48 -10.57 -13.69
N SER A 539 -22.39 -11.45 -14.13
CA SER A 539 -22.92 -11.41 -15.50
C SER A 539 -23.63 -10.10 -15.86
N ASP A 540 -24.15 -9.36 -14.87
CA ASP A 540 -24.69 -8.00 -15.09
C ASP A 540 -23.60 -7.05 -15.58
N PHE A 541 -22.36 -7.21 -15.12
CA PHE A 541 -21.28 -6.33 -15.53
C PHE A 541 -20.79 -6.64 -16.96
N SER A 542 -20.87 -7.90 -17.41
CA SER A 542 -20.64 -8.23 -18.82
C SER A 542 -21.56 -7.42 -19.76
N TYR A 543 -22.83 -7.19 -19.36
CA TYR A 543 -23.73 -6.34 -20.13
C TYR A 543 -23.21 -4.90 -20.27
N VAL A 544 -22.62 -4.34 -19.20
CA VAL A 544 -22.04 -2.99 -19.21
C VAL A 544 -20.86 -2.92 -20.18
N LEU A 545 -20.00 -3.95 -20.20
CA LEU A 545 -18.90 -4.02 -21.14
C LEU A 545 -19.39 -4.08 -22.58
N ASP A 546 -20.34 -4.98 -22.88
CA ASP A 546 -20.83 -5.23 -24.23
C ASP A 546 -21.68 -4.08 -24.80
N ASN A 547 -22.42 -3.36 -23.95
CA ASN A 547 -23.39 -2.33 -24.39
C ASN A 547 -22.94 -0.89 -24.13
N HIS A 548 -21.82 -0.70 -23.42
CA HIS A 548 -21.30 0.63 -23.11
C HIS A 548 -19.81 0.77 -23.39
N PHE A 549 -18.96 0.00 -22.71
CA PHE A 549 -17.51 0.22 -22.77
C PHE A 549 -16.90 -0.21 -24.09
N TYR A 550 -17.16 -1.42 -24.57
CA TYR A 550 -16.60 -1.89 -25.84
C TYR A 550 -17.12 -1.08 -27.04
N PRO A 551 -18.43 -0.78 -27.17
CA PRO A 551 -18.92 0.10 -28.23
C PRO A 551 -18.34 1.52 -28.17
N LEU A 552 -18.05 2.03 -26.97
CA LEU A 552 -17.37 3.31 -26.79
C LEU A 552 -15.89 3.23 -27.18
N ALA A 553 -15.22 2.14 -26.81
CA ALA A 553 -13.82 1.92 -27.14
C ALA A 553 -13.61 1.74 -28.65
N GLU A 554 -14.46 0.96 -29.32
CA GLU A 554 -14.51 0.85 -30.79
C GLU A 554 -14.68 2.24 -31.44
N TYR A 555 -15.55 3.08 -30.89
CA TYR A 555 -15.73 4.45 -31.41
C TYR A 555 -14.47 5.31 -31.19
N GLY A 556 -13.79 5.11 -30.07
CA GLY A 556 -12.65 5.91 -29.62
C GLY A 556 -11.30 5.60 -30.30
N GLN A 557 -11.13 4.42 -30.91
CA GLN A 557 -9.84 3.93 -31.45
C GLN A 557 -9.12 4.91 -32.40
N THR A 558 -9.86 5.75 -33.14
CA THR A 558 -9.30 6.72 -34.08
C THR A 558 -9.53 8.18 -33.66
N ARG A 559 -9.97 8.42 -32.42
CA ARG A 559 -10.48 9.71 -31.95
C ARG A 559 -9.81 10.21 -30.66
N ASN A 560 -8.64 9.68 -30.31
CA ASN A 560 -7.85 10.10 -29.13
C ASN A 560 -8.66 10.06 -27.81
N LEU A 561 -9.54 9.05 -27.70
CA LEU A 561 -10.25 8.73 -26.47
C LEU A 561 -9.36 7.87 -25.58
N GLN A 562 -9.37 8.17 -24.29
CA GLN A 562 -8.78 7.35 -23.25
C GLN A 562 -9.81 7.03 -22.17
N ILE A 563 -9.97 5.75 -21.88
CA ILE A 563 -10.81 5.24 -20.80
C ILE A 563 -9.88 4.81 -19.66
N HIS A 564 -9.86 5.60 -18.59
CA HIS A 564 -9.09 5.30 -17.40
C HIS A 564 -9.87 4.33 -16.52
N LEU A 565 -9.40 3.09 -16.46
CA LEU A 565 -9.92 2.06 -15.57
C LEU A 565 -9.24 2.23 -14.21
N ARG A 566 -10.00 2.74 -13.23
CA ARG A 566 -9.48 3.08 -11.91
C ARG A 566 -10.04 2.12 -10.87
N ASN A 567 -9.51 0.90 -10.88
CA ASN A 567 -10.00 -0.24 -10.12
C ASN A 567 -9.31 -0.35 -8.75
N LYS A 568 -9.83 -1.25 -7.89
CA LYS A 568 -9.27 -1.53 -6.56
C LYS A 568 -8.69 -2.94 -6.51
N HIS A 569 -7.99 -3.21 -5.41
CA HIS A 569 -7.76 -4.57 -4.91
C HIS A 569 -7.03 -5.47 -5.91
N VAL A 570 -7.61 -6.62 -6.23
CA VAL A 570 -6.98 -7.67 -7.03
C VAL A 570 -7.22 -7.50 -8.54
N PHE A 571 -7.94 -6.47 -8.97
CA PHE A 571 -8.41 -6.31 -10.35
C PHE A 571 -7.34 -6.62 -11.41
N TRP A 572 -6.16 -6.00 -11.28
CA TRP A 572 -5.07 -6.13 -12.27
C TRP A 572 -4.28 -7.44 -12.23
N PHE A 573 -4.59 -8.34 -11.30
CA PHE A 573 -4.01 -9.69 -11.20
C PHE A 573 -5.08 -10.76 -10.87
N GLY A 574 -6.33 -10.50 -11.27
CA GLY A 574 -7.45 -11.41 -11.08
C GLY A 574 -8.58 -11.06 -12.05
N PRO A 575 -9.59 -10.25 -11.64
CA PRO A 575 -10.74 -9.88 -12.46
C PRO A 575 -10.45 -9.46 -13.91
N ALA A 576 -9.37 -8.71 -14.16
CA ALA A 576 -9.02 -8.28 -15.52
C ALA A 576 -8.75 -9.46 -16.49
N TYR A 577 -8.45 -10.65 -15.97
CA TYR A 577 -8.20 -11.86 -16.75
C TYR A 577 -9.44 -12.73 -16.95
N GLU A 578 -10.58 -12.37 -16.38
CA GLU A 578 -11.83 -13.10 -16.58
C GLU A 578 -12.33 -12.99 -18.04
N PRO A 579 -13.13 -13.96 -18.53
CA PRO A 579 -13.50 -14.04 -19.95
C PRO A 579 -14.19 -12.79 -20.51
N HIS A 580 -14.95 -12.07 -19.69
CA HIS A 580 -15.66 -10.87 -20.14
C HIS A 580 -14.71 -9.67 -20.40
N TRP A 581 -13.50 -9.67 -19.85
CA TRP A 581 -12.43 -8.70 -20.12
C TRP A 581 -11.50 -9.11 -21.27
N SER A 582 -11.76 -10.25 -21.92
CA SER A 582 -10.87 -10.81 -22.96
C SER A 582 -10.55 -9.86 -24.12
N ARG A 583 -11.45 -8.94 -24.49
CA ARG A 583 -11.19 -7.94 -25.54
C ARG A 583 -10.21 -6.85 -25.10
N LEU A 584 -10.19 -6.50 -23.81
CA LEU A 584 -9.13 -5.66 -23.25
C LEU A 584 -7.81 -6.43 -23.25
N ALA A 585 -7.82 -7.65 -22.71
CA ALA A 585 -6.63 -8.49 -22.63
C ALA A 585 -6.03 -8.83 -24.00
N SER A 586 -6.84 -8.89 -25.07
CA SER A 586 -6.38 -9.19 -26.43
C SER A 586 -5.58 -8.05 -27.09
N GLY A 587 -5.65 -6.83 -26.54
CA GLY A 587 -5.05 -5.65 -27.16
C GLY A 587 -5.88 -5.03 -28.29
N GLU A 588 -7.13 -5.46 -28.48
CA GLU A 588 -8.04 -4.87 -29.47
C GLU A 588 -8.17 -3.35 -29.29
N PHE A 589 -8.16 -2.88 -28.05
CA PHE A 589 -8.37 -1.48 -27.68
C PHE A 589 -7.13 -0.84 -27.07
N ALA A 590 -5.94 -1.23 -27.53
CA ALA A 590 -4.69 -0.87 -26.88
C ALA A 590 -4.46 0.65 -26.75
N ASP A 591 -4.94 1.45 -27.69
CA ASP A 591 -4.82 2.92 -27.65
C ASP A 591 -5.89 3.63 -26.81
N VAL A 592 -6.93 2.92 -26.38
CA VAL A 592 -8.09 3.50 -25.70
C VAL A 592 -8.06 3.24 -24.19
N PHE A 593 -7.87 2.00 -23.75
CA PHE A 593 -7.86 1.72 -22.32
C PHE A 593 -6.53 2.10 -21.67
N VAL A 594 -6.61 2.75 -20.52
CA VAL A 594 -5.46 3.12 -19.69
C VAL A 594 -5.65 2.49 -18.31
N PRO A 595 -4.86 1.46 -17.97
CA PRO A 595 -4.85 0.91 -16.63
C PRO A 595 -4.40 1.96 -15.63
N SER A 596 -5.19 2.17 -14.59
CA SER A 596 -4.92 3.06 -13.47
C SER A 596 -5.35 2.40 -12.17
N MET A 597 -5.37 3.13 -11.05
CA MET A 597 -5.54 2.53 -9.74
C MET A 597 -6.31 3.41 -8.74
N GLU A 598 -7.05 2.75 -7.85
CA GLU A 598 -7.67 3.28 -6.64
C GLU A 598 -7.38 2.35 -5.45
N GLU A 599 -6.14 2.39 -4.97
CA GLU A 599 -5.63 1.44 -3.98
C GLU A 599 -5.92 1.83 -2.53
N THR A 600 -6.93 2.65 -2.29
CA THR A 600 -7.38 2.95 -0.93
C THR A 600 -7.80 1.65 -0.26
N SER A 601 -7.17 1.30 0.87
CA SER A 601 -7.32 -0.01 1.55
C SER A 601 -6.96 -1.25 0.72
N GLY A 602 -6.22 -1.09 -0.39
CA GLY A 602 -5.59 -2.20 -1.10
C GLY A 602 -4.54 -2.90 -0.22
N LYS A 603 -4.29 -4.18 -0.47
CA LYS A 603 -3.32 -5.01 0.29
C LYS A 603 -2.08 -5.41 -0.52
N THR A 604 -2.09 -5.12 -1.81
CA THR A 604 -1.20 -5.67 -2.84
C THR A 604 -0.94 -4.64 -3.95
N GLN A 605 -0.50 -3.45 -3.57
CA GLN A 605 -0.20 -2.38 -4.53
C GLN A 605 0.92 -2.75 -5.50
N ASP A 606 1.84 -3.59 -5.04
CA ASP A 606 2.92 -4.22 -5.79
C ASP A 606 2.42 -5.14 -6.89
N MET A 607 1.45 -6.02 -6.59
CA MET A 607 0.85 -6.89 -7.61
C MET A 607 -0.02 -6.12 -8.59
N SER A 608 -0.75 -5.10 -8.12
CA SER A 608 -1.49 -4.18 -8.99
C SER A 608 -0.55 -3.39 -9.90
N PHE A 609 0.63 -2.98 -9.41
CA PHE A 609 1.68 -2.34 -10.21
C PHE A 609 2.21 -3.30 -11.28
N SER A 610 2.60 -4.52 -10.89
CA SER A 610 3.10 -5.55 -11.81
C SER A 610 2.06 -5.93 -12.88
N GLY A 611 0.79 -6.12 -12.51
CA GLY A 611 -0.29 -6.43 -13.43
C GLY A 611 -0.55 -5.34 -14.47
N ARG A 612 -0.59 -4.07 -14.04
CA ARG A 612 -0.72 -2.94 -14.98
C ARG A 612 0.47 -2.86 -15.94
N MET A 613 1.68 -3.08 -15.43
CA MET A 613 2.89 -3.16 -16.26
C MET A 613 2.86 -4.34 -17.22
N GLY A 614 2.36 -5.50 -16.81
CA GLY A 614 2.24 -6.68 -17.67
C GLY A 614 1.20 -6.51 -18.77
N TYR A 615 0.09 -5.81 -18.53
CA TYR A 615 -0.84 -5.38 -19.59
C TYR A 615 -0.17 -4.45 -20.60
N TRP A 616 0.64 -3.51 -20.12
CA TRP A 616 1.35 -2.58 -20.98
C TRP A 616 2.45 -3.28 -21.79
N LEU A 617 3.37 -3.97 -21.14
CA LEU A 617 4.50 -4.66 -21.77
C LEU A 617 4.04 -5.84 -22.64
N GLY A 618 2.96 -6.51 -22.25
CA GLY A 618 2.32 -7.57 -23.04
C GLY A 618 1.56 -7.08 -24.28
N GLY A 619 1.40 -5.75 -24.44
CA GLY A 619 0.75 -5.15 -25.60
C GLY A 619 -0.77 -5.07 -25.55
N SER A 620 -1.40 -5.45 -24.43
CA SER A 620 -2.85 -5.29 -24.23
C SER A 620 -3.27 -3.82 -24.18
N VAL A 621 -2.38 -2.95 -23.72
CA VAL A 621 -2.56 -1.48 -23.73
C VAL A 621 -1.28 -0.76 -24.13
N ASN A 622 -1.37 0.38 -24.78
CA ASN A 622 -0.22 1.19 -25.22
C ASN A 622 0.24 2.20 -24.17
N GLN A 623 -0.61 2.51 -23.19
CA GLN A 623 -0.33 3.47 -22.14
C GLN A 623 -0.93 2.98 -20.83
N TRP A 624 -0.29 3.36 -19.72
CA TRP A 624 -0.76 3.05 -18.37
C TRP A 624 -0.45 4.21 -17.43
N GLY A 625 -1.02 4.15 -16.24
CA GLY A 625 -0.99 5.26 -15.31
C GLY A 625 -1.09 4.87 -13.85
N THR A 626 -1.03 5.90 -13.01
CA THR A 626 -1.15 5.79 -11.55
C THR A 626 -1.93 6.96 -10.98
N ARG A 627 -2.21 6.89 -9.68
CA ARG A 627 -2.88 7.94 -8.93
C ARG A 627 -2.07 8.34 -7.70
N ALA A 628 -2.08 9.60 -7.32
CA ALA A 628 -1.44 10.08 -6.08
C ALA A 628 -2.43 10.93 -5.29
N VAL A 629 -2.88 10.42 -4.16
CA VAL A 629 -3.98 11.00 -3.37
C VAL A 629 -3.81 10.64 -1.88
N PRO A 630 -4.20 11.52 -0.93
CA PRO A 630 -3.97 11.30 0.50
C PRO A 630 -4.48 9.95 1.04
N ASP A 631 -5.57 9.42 0.48
CA ASP A 631 -6.17 8.17 0.93
C ASP A 631 -5.32 6.92 0.58
N ASN A 632 -4.29 7.03 -0.27
CA ASN A 632 -3.33 5.94 -0.50
C ASN A 632 -2.60 5.50 0.78
N ALA A 633 -2.47 6.37 1.78
CA ALA A 633 -1.84 6.03 3.06
C ALA A 633 -2.72 5.15 3.98
N SER A 634 -3.90 4.71 3.52
CA SER A 634 -4.85 3.94 4.31
C SER A 634 -4.70 2.42 4.10
N TYR A 635 -4.14 1.72 5.08
CA TYR A 635 -4.12 0.24 5.12
C TYR A 635 -4.97 -0.37 6.25
N ASP A 636 -5.12 0.35 7.36
CA ASP A 636 -6.03 0.05 8.47
C ASP A 636 -7.16 1.09 8.49
N ARG A 637 -8.37 0.65 8.12
CA ARG A 637 -9.55 1.52 7.99
C ARG A 637 -10.12 1.97 9.35
N LEU A 638 -9.86 1.23 10.42
CA LEU A 638 -10.24 1.67 11.77
C LEU A 638 -9.28 2.72 12.33
N ARG A 639 -8.06 2.83 11.79
CA ARG A 639 -7.02 3.75 12.26
C ARG A 639 -6.36 4.52 11.09
N GLN A 640 -7.16 5.28 10.33
CA GLN A 640 -6.71 5.96 9.10
C GLN A 640 -5.94 7.25 9.36
N PHE A 641 -4.63 7.15 9.58
CA PHE A 641 -3.72 8.30 9.65
C PHE A 641 -3.22 8.71 8.25
N SER A 642 -4.13 9.25 7.43
CA SER A 642 -3.90 9.50 6.00
C SER A 642 -3.85 10.99 5.64
N ASP A 643 -3.31 11.83 6.53
CA ASP A 643 -3.20 13.28 6.35
C ASP A 643 -1.74 13.75 6.29
N GLN A 644 -0.97 13.12 5.40
CA GLN A 644 0.42 13.49 5.11
C GLN A 644 0.49 14.91 4.51
N ARG A 645 0.84 15.90 5.33
CA ARG A 645 0.96 17.31 4.95
C ARG A 645 2.21 17.63 4.13
N LEU A 646 3.23 16.77 4.22
CA LEU A 646 4.43 16.79 3.40
C LEU A 646 4.44 15.54 2.49
N PRO A 647 3.92 15.63 1.25
CA PRO A 647 3.63 14.49 0.40
C PRO A 647 4.88 13.93 -0.32
N ASN A 648 5.98 13.75 0.42
CA ASN A 648 7.22 13.17 -0.09
C ASN A 648 7.02 11.74 -0.65
N HIS A 649 6.14 10.96 -0.04
CA HIS A 649 5.74 9.64 -0.51
C HIS A 649 5.10 9.66 -1.91
N PHE A 650 4.35 10.72 -2.27
CA PHE A 650 3.86 10.90 -3.65
C PHE A 650 4.98 11.20 -4.62
N LEU A 651 5.91 12.10 -4.25
CA LEU A 651 7.07 12.41 -5.09
C LEU A 651 7.81 11.13 -5.47
N ARG A 652 8.16 10.31 -4.47
CA ARG A 652 8.88 9.04 -4.68
C ARG A 652 8.09 8.02 -5.49
N GLN A 653 6.81 7.81 -5.17
CA GLN A 653 5.93 6.90 -5.92
C GLN A 653 5.81 7.32 -7.39
N LEU A 654 5.63 8.62 -7.65
CA LEU A 654 5.52 9.15 -9.01
C LEU A 654 6.82 8.96 -9.78
N VAL A 655 7.97 9.29 -9.19
CA VAL A 655 9.28 9.05 -9.80
C VAL A 655 9.47 7.58 -10.17
N TYR A 656 9.20 6.67 -9.24
CA TYR A 656 9.30 5.24 -9.50
C TYR A 656 8.37 4.82 -10.67
N THR A 657 7.08 5.15 -10.59
CA THR A 657 6.09 4.74 -11.60
C THR A 657 6.37 5.32 -13.00
N ILE A 658 6.79 6.59 -13.07
CA ILE A 658 7.13 7.25 -14.33
C ILE A 658 8.41 6.65 -14.92
N SER A 659 9.42 6.36 -14.09
CA SER A 659 10.65 5.69 -14.54
C SER A 659 10.38 4.28 -15.05
N SER A 660 9.28 3.63 -14.62
CA SER A 660 8.79 2.37 -15.15
C SER A 660 7.93 2.51 -16.42
N GLY A 661 7.78 3.72 -16.96
CA GLY A 661 7.12 3.99 -18.25
C GLY A 661 5.67 4.45 -18.18
N ALA A 662 5.13 4.78 -16.99
CA ALA A 662 3.78 5.33 -16.88
C ALA A 662 3.70 6.75 -17.45
N THR A 663 2.63 7.05 -18.20
CA THR A 663 2.42 8.35 -18.85
C THR A 663 1.14 9.06 -18.42
N HIS A 664 0.30 8.45 -17.59
CA HIS A 664 -0.95 9.05 -17.11
C HIS A 664 -1.02 9.13 -15.60
N LEU A 665 -1.09 10.34 -15.06
CA LEU A 665 -1.00 10.59 -13.63
C LEU A 665 -2.26 11.33 -13.15
N ASN A 666 -3.10 10.67 -12.37
CA ASN A 666 -4.21 11.33 -11.69
C ASN A 666 -3.78 11.73 -10.27
N ASN A 667 -3.46 13.00 -10.04
CA ASN A 667 -2.95 13.46 -8.74
C ASN A 667 -3.80 14.56 -8.11
N PHE A 668 -3.79 14.64 -6.79
CA PHE A 668 -4.45 15.72 -6.05
C PHE A 668 -3.50 16.90 -5.86
N PRO A 669 -4.00 18.15 -5.93
CA PRO A 669 -3.19 19.33 -5.62
C PRO A 669 -2.97 19.43 -4.11
N VAL A 670 -1.88 18.84 -3.61
CA VAL A 670 -1.55 18.80 -2.18
C VAL A 670 -0.50 19.83 -1.76
N ASN A 671 0.72 19.75 -2.31
CA ASN A 671 1.84 20.63 -1.99
C ASN A 671 2.65 20.93 -3.26
N ARG A 672 2.79 22.23 -3.57
CA ARG A 672 3.49 22.71 -4.78
C ARG A 672 4.98 22.37 -4.78
N GLU A 673 5.64 22.33 -3.63
CA GLU A 673 7.06 22.03 -3.53
C GLU A 673 7.37 20.63 -4.07
N TYR A 674 6.60 19.63 -3.63
CA TYR A 674 6.81 18.24 -4.05
C TYR A 674 6.25 17.94 -5.44
N LEU A 675 5.05 18.42 -5.76
CA LEU A 675 4.47 18.19 -7.09
C LEU A 675 5.23 18.94 -8.18
N GLY A 676 5.64 20.19 -7.91
CA GLY A 676 6.44 20.99 -8.85
C GLY A 676 7.77 20.34 -9.20
N LEU A 677 8.46 19.72 -8.22
CA LEU A 677 9.70 19.01 -8.47
C LEU A 677 9.52 17.85 -9.47
N VAL A 678 8.43 17.07 -9.39
CA VAL A 678 8.14 16.03 -10.40
C VAL A 678 8.01 16.64 -11.79
N TRP A 679 7.33 17.78 -11.90
CA TRP A 679 7.13 18.46 -13.19
C TRP A 679 8.45 18.96 -13.79
N GLU A 680 9.28 19.60 -12.96
CA GLU A 680 10.61 20.07 -13.34
C GLU A 680 11.52 18.92 -13.79
N LEU A 681 11.48 17.77 -13.09
CA LEU A 681 12.25 16.58 -13.43
C LEU A 681 11.86 15.99 -14.79
N ILE A 682 10.56 15.93 -15.10
CA ILE A 682 10.06 15.48 -16.40
C ILE A 682 10.48 16.47 -17.49
N ALA A 683 10.26 17.76 -17.25
CA ALA A 683 10.51 18.82 -18.23
C ALA A 683 11.95 18.85 -18.71
N LYS A 684 12.89 18.75 -17.78
CA LYS A 684 14.33 18.77 -18.12
C LYS A 684 14.86 17.43 -18.62
N GLY A 685 14.06 16.36 -18.63
CA GLY A 685 14.52 15.00 -18.98
C GLY A 685 15.41 14.35 -17.91
N ALA A 686 15.43 14.89 -16.69
CA ALA A 686 16.14 14.27 -15.57
C ALA A 686 15.48 12.94 -15.19
N LEU A 687 14.13 12.93 -15.17
CA LEU A 687 13.33 11.72 -15.03
C LEU A 687 13.05 11.11 -16.41
N TYR A 688 13.81 10.08 -16.76
CA TYR A 688 13.67 9.36 -18.03
C TYR A 688 12.42 8.48 -18.04
N VAL A 689 11.61 8.57 -19.11
CA VAL A 689 10.38 7.77 -19.28
C VAL A 689 10.61 6.74 -20.38
N PRO A 690 10.85 5.46 -20.07
CA PRO A 690 11.27 4.48 -21.07
C PRO A 690 10.16 4.04 -22.02
N GLU A 691 10.57 3.53 -23.17
CA GLU A 691 9.76 2.67 -24.03
C GLU A 691 9.84 1.21 -23.54
N ARG A 692 8.89 0.39 -23.97
CA ARG A 692 8.84 -1.04 -23.60
C ARG A 692 10.15 -1.77 -23.90
N GLY A 693 10.68 -1.52 -25.10
CA GLY A 693 11.90 -2.13 -25.58
C GLY A 693 13.17 -1.57 -24.95
N GLU A 694 13.10 -0.56 -24.09
CA GLU A 694 14.27 0.03 -23.42
C GLU A 694 14.45 -0.55 -22.00
N LEU A 695 13.41 -1.12 -21.38
CA LEU A 695 13.46 -1.61 -20.00
C LEU A 695 14.32 -2.88 -19.86
N LEU A 696 15.13 -2.91 -18.80
CA LEU A 696 16.06 -4.00 -18.48
C LEU A 696 16.01 -4.47 -17.02
N SER A 697 15.12 -3.91 -16.20
CA SER A 697 14.90 -4.29 -14.80
C SER A 697 13.72 -5.26 -14.60
N LEU A 698 13.34 -6.00 -15.65
CA LEU A 698 12.28 -7.02 -15.60
C LEU A 698 12.91 -8.38 -15.31
N SER A 699 12.37 -9.18 -14.42
CA SER A 699 12.81 -10.57 -14.26
C SER A 699 12.57 -11.35 -15.55
N PRO A 700 13.48 -12.25 -15.98
CA PRO A 700 13.19 -13.17 -17.08
C PRO A 700 12.11 -14.19 -16.72
N VAL A 701 11.76 -14.33 -15.45
CA VAL A 701 10.57 -15.04 -15.01
C VAL A 701 9.37 -14.10 -15.02
N HIS A 702 8.24 -14.56 -15.54
CA HIS A 702 6.95 -13.88 -15.42
C HIS A 702 5.85 -14.83 -14.95
N LEU A 703 4.85 -14.27 -14.27
CA LEU A 703 3.70 -14.98 -13.74
C LEU A 703 2.47 -14.68 -14.61
N SER A 704 1.99 -15.66 -15.34
CA SER A 704 0.78 -15.51 -16.14
C SER A 704 -0.47 -15.87 -15.33
N MET A 705 -1.49 -15.01 -15.38
CA MET A 705 -2.80 -15.32 -14.83
C MET A 705 -3.59 -16.19 -15.80
N SER A 706 -4.17 -17.26 -15.27
CA SER A 706 -5.17 -18.08 -15.95
C SER A 706 -6.31 -17.21 -16.50
N PRO A 707 -6.87 -17.51 -17.69
CA PRO A 707 -8.10 -16.86 -18.17
C PRO A 707 -9.34 -17.21 -17.33
N HIS A 708 -9.18 -18.11 -16.36
CA HIS A 708 -10.17 -18.47 -15.36
C HIS A 708 -9.51 -18.41 -13.97
N PRO A 709 -9.37 -17.21 -13.38
CA PRO A 709 -8.94 -17.07 -11.99
C PRO A 709 -9.87 -17.82 -11.03
N ASP A 710 -9.34 -18.27 -9.90
CA ASP A 710 -10.10 -18.97 -8.87
C ASP A 710 -11.14 -18.04 -8.23
N GLU A 711 -12.39 -18.50 -8.15
CA GLU A 711 -13.51 -17.69 -7.67
C GLU A 711 -13.35 -17.26 -6.21
N TYR A 712 -12.77 -18.12 -5.36
CA TYR A 712 -12.56 -17.79 -3.95
C TYR A 712 -11.45 -16.76 -3.79
N PHE A 713 -10.33 -16.89 -4.51
CA PHE A 713 -9.28 -15.87 -4.55
C PHE A 713 -9.85 -14.50 -4.94
N VAL A 714 -10.60 -14.44 -6.04
CA VAL A 714 -11.20 -13.20 -6.54
C VAL A 714 -12.19 -12.62 -5.53
N ALA A 715 -13.07 -13.44 -4.95
CA ALA A 715 -14.03 -12.98 -3.94
C ALA A 715 -13.31 -12.47 -2.68
N ASN A 716 -12.44 -13.27 -2.08
CA ASN A 716 -11.71 -12.92 -0.86
C ASN A 716 -10.85 -11.66 -1.03
N GLY A 717 -10.18 -11.53 -2.18
CA GLY A 717 -9.31 -10.40 -2.52
C GLY A 717 -9.99 -9.03 -2.55
N THR A 718 -11.32 -8.98 -2.65
CA THR A 718 -12.10 -7.73 -2.73
C THR A 718 -12.82 -7.37 -1.43
N GLU A 719 -12.71 -8.21 -0.40
CA GLU A 719 -13.51 -8.12 0.82
C GLU A 719 -12.82 -7.36 1.95
N VAL A 720 -12.50 -6.08 1.73
CA VAL A 720 -11.72 -5.27 2.69
C VAL A 720 -12.56 -4.56 3.78
N LYS A 721 -13.90 -4.67 3.71
CA LYS A 721 -14.81 -3.86 4.56
C LYS A 721 -15.22 -4.56 5.85
N TRP A 722 -15.52 -5.85 5.77
CA TRP A 722 -15.91 -6.65 6.94
C TRP A 722 -14.66 -7.12 7.66
N LEU A 723 -14.69 -7.03 8.99
CA LEU A 723 -13.56 -7.35 9.86
C LEU A 723 -13.68 -8.74 10.48
N THR A 724 -14.87 -9.33 10.41
CA THR A 724 -15.22 -10.61 11.04
C THR A 724 -15.28 -11.74 10.01
N LYS A 725 -14.31 -11.79 9.09
CA LYS A 725 -14.21 -12.84 8.07
C LYS A 725 -13.09 -13.84 8.29
N TYR A 726 -12.18 -13.57 9.23
CA TYR A 726 -11.20 -14.56 9.64
C TYR A 726 -11.90 -15.82 10.18
N ASP A 727 -11.45 -16.97 9.69
CA ASP A 727 -11.80 -18.30 10.18
C ASP A 727 -10.57 -19.20 9.98
N GLU A 728 -10.08 -19.82 11.06
CA GLU A 728 -8.80 -20.53 11.06
C GLU A 728 -8.81 -21.76 10.13
N ALA A 729 -9.92 -22.51 10.10
CA ALA A 729 -10.07 -23.66 9.22
C ALA A 729 -10.10 -23.23 7.74
N THR A 730 -10.83 -22.16 7.44
CA THR A 730 -10.89 -21.60 6.09
C THR A 730 -9.52 -21.13 5.60
N GLU A 731 -8.73 -20.46 6.44
CA GLU A 731 -7.36 -20.05 6.08
C GLU A 731 -6.42 -21.26 5.91
N ALA A 732 -6.56 -22.31 6.74
CA ALA A 732 -5.78 -23.54 6.61
C ALA A 732 -6.10 -24.31 5.32
N ASP A 733 -7.35 -24.30 4.87
CA ASP A 733 -7.84 -24.98 3.66
C ASP A 733 -7.61 -24.15 2.38
N ASN A 734 -7.30 -22.86 2.49
CA ASN A 734 -7.13 -21.95 1.36
C ASN A 734 -5.76 -21.27 1.39
N LYS A 735 -4.71 -22.05 1.15
CA LYS A 735 -3.34 -21.56 1.01
C LYS A 735 -3.12 -21.03 -0.40
N LEU A 736 -3.41 -19.74 -0.58
CA LEU A 736 -3.39 -19.07 -1.89
C LEU A 736 -1.98 -18.60 -2.28
N VAL A 737 -1.72 -18.51 -3.58
CA VAL A 737 -0.55 -17.80 -4.14
C VAL A 737 -0.53 -16.33 -3.70
N PHE A 738 -1.70 -15.69 -3.65
CA PHE A 738 -1.89 -14.36 -3.06
C PHE A 738 -2.86 -14.47 -1.87
N SER A 739 -2.33 -14.36 -0.66
CA SER A 739 -3.04 -14.65 0.59
C SER A 739 -3.27 -13.40 1.46
N ARG A 740 -4.14 -13.52 2.47
CA ARG A 740 -4.38 -12.46 3.49
C ARG A 740 -4.84 -11.12 2.90
N LEU A 741 -5.74 -11.16 1.91
CA LEU A 741 -6.13 -9.99 1.12
C LEU A 741 -7.39 -9.26 1.64
N ASN A 742 -8.18 -9.92 2.49
CA ASN A 742 -9.42 -9.37 3.01
C ASN A 742 -9.20 -8.38 4.19
N GLY A 743 -10.31 -7.86 4.73
CA GLY A 743 -10.31 -6.86 5.81
C GLY A 743 -9.73 -7.31 7.15
N SER A 744 -9.41 -8.61 7.31
CA SER A 744 -8.97 -9.20 8.58
C SER A 744 -7.46 -9.06 8.83
N TRP A 745 -6.71 -8.55 7.86
CA TRP A 745 -5.23 -8.61 7.85
C TRP A 745 -4.53 -7.24 7.79
N PRO A 746 -4.92 -6.21 8.56
CA PRO A 746 -4.21 -4.92 8.53
C PRO A 746 -2.78 -5.04 9.09
N GLY A 747 -1.76 -4.92 8.24
CA GLY A 747 -0.36 -4.97 8.67
C GLY A 747 0.11 -6.35 9.14
N ALA A 748 -0.67 -7.41 8.88
CA ALA A 748 -0.30 -8.77 9.22
C ALA A 748 0.88 -9.24 8.36
N PRO A 749 1.76 -10.13 8.88
CA PRO A 749 2.78 -10.77 8.06
C PRO A 749 2.17 -11.48 6.85
N VAL A 750 2.87 -11.56 5.74
CA VAL A 750 2.50 -12.46 4.64
C VAL A 750 2.95 -13.90 4.94
N THR A 751 2.34 -14.90 4.30
CA THR A 751 2.79 -16.29 4.42
C THR A 751 4.11 -16.51 3.67
N GLU A 752 4.83 -17.58 4.00
CA GLU A 752 6.10 -17.91 3.33
C GLU A 752 5.96 -18.08 1.81
N TRP A 753 4.85 -18.68 1.38
CA TRP A 753 4.55 -18.95 -0.03
C TRP A 753 3.77 -17.84 -0.73
N ASP A 754 3.52 -16.71 -0.05
CA ASP A 754 2.88 -15.57 -0.70
C ASP A 754 3.78 -15.02 -1.80
N PHE A 755 3.25 -14.86 -3.01
CA PHE A 755 4.04 -14.42 -4.15
C PHE A 755 4.68 -13.04 -3.93
N SER A 756 4.00 -12.15 -3.20
CA SER A 756 4.54 -10.83 -2.86
C SER A 756 5.87 -10.94 -2.09
N ARG A 757 6.01 -11.98 -1.25
CA ARG A 757 7.17 -12.15 -0.37
C ARG A 757 8.45 -12.37 -1.15
N TYR A 758 8.47 -13.34 -2.04
CA TYR A 758 9.69 -13.74 -2.71
C TYR A 758 9.87 -13.10 -4.10
N ALA A 759 8.82 -12.51 -4.68
CA ALA A 759 8.95 -11.71 -5.89
C ALA A 759 9.30 -10.25 -5.57
N ALA A 760 8.54 -9.60 -4.67
CA ALA A 760 8.60 -8.16 -4.39
C ALA A 760 9.26 -7.79 -3.05
N ASN A 761 9.75 -8.79 -2.30
CA ASN A 761 10.35 -8.65 -0.96
C ASN A 761 9.37 -8.14 0.10
N GLU A 762 8.08 -8.42 -0.06
CA GLU A 762 7.05 -7.97 0.90
C GLU A 762 6.98 -8.85 2.14
N THR A 763 6.89 -8.20 3.31
CA THR A 763 6.85 -8.90 4.59
C THR A 763 5.48 -8.84 5.25
N GLU A 764 4.63 -7.86 4.92
CA GLU A 764 3.36 -7.62 5.58
C GLU A 764 2.30 -6.93 4.69
N ARG A 765 1.03 -7.05 5.05
CA ARG A 765 -0.12 -6.45 4.37
C ARG A 765 -0.36 -5.00 4.81
N ARG A 766 0.63 -4.14 4.56
CA ARG A 766 0.60 -2.70 4.86
C ARG A 766 0.41 -1.83 3.61
N LEU A 767 1.47 -1.24 3.06
CA LEU A 767 1.43 -0.36 1.89
C LEU A 767 2.70 -0.52 1.08
N ASN A 768 2.57 -0.92 -0.19
CA ASN A 768 3.75 -1.12 -1.04
C ASN A 768 3.63 -0.50 -2.43
N PHE A 769 3.70 0.82 -2.49
CA PHE A 769 3.67 1.57 -3.76
C PHE A 769 5.04 1.69 -4.44
N ILE A 770 6.12 1.26 -3.78
CA ILE A 770 7.51 1.32 -4.27
C ILE A 770 8.17 -0.04 -3.95
N PRO A 771 7.69 -1.14 -4.58
CA PRO A 771 8.15 -2.50 -4.27
C PRO A 771 9.65 -2.72 -4.52
N SER A 772 10.27 -3.52 -3.66
CA SER A 772 11.69 -3.87 -3.71
C SER A 772 11.94 -5.21 -4.42
N TYR A 773 11.75 -5.23 -5.75
CA TYR A 773 12.03 -6.41 -6.58
C TYR A 773 13.54 -6.65 -6.75
N ASN A 774 14.19 -7.24 -5.74
CA ASN A 774 15.65 -7.46 -5.73
C ASN A 774 16.16 -8.27 -6.94
N ASN A 775 15.33 -9.17 -7.47
CA ASN A 775 15.65 -10.06 -8.60
C ASN A 775 15.03 -9.60 -9.95
N GLY A 776 14.67 -8.32 -10.03
CA GLY A 776 13.96 -7.73 -11.18
C GLY A 776 12.45 -7.86 -11.06
N LEU A 777 11.72 -6.91 -11.64
CA LEU A 777 10.25 -6.88 -11.61
C LEU A 777 9.67 -8.12 -12.29
N VAL A 778 8.99 -8.98 -11.53
CA VAL A 778 8.28 -10.14 -12.07
C VAL A 778 6.93 -9.67 -12.59
N LEU A 779 6.74 -9.73 -13.92
CA LEU A 779 5.51 -9.27 -14.58
C LEU A 779 4.35 -10.22 -14.35
N ILE A 780 3.15 -9.66 -14.14
CA ILE A 780 1.90 -10.41 -14.18
C ILE A 780 1.23 -10.23 -15.54
N THR A 781 1.12 -11.31 -16.32
CA THR A 781 0.75 -11.23 -17.76
C THR A 781 -0.43 -12.13 -18.12
N PRO A 782 -1.07 -11.93 -19.29
CA PRO A 782 -1.88 -12.99 -19.86
C PRO A 782 -1.00 -14.19 -20.24
N VAL A 783 -1.56 -15.40 -20.29
CA VAL A 783 -0.81 -16.60 -20.74
C VAL A 783 -0.26 -16.41 -22.16
N GLN A 784 0.99 -16.80 -22.38
CA GLN A 784 1.71 -16.57 -23.63
C GLN A 784 1.60 -17.75 -24.61
N GLU A 785 1.74 -18.99 -24.12
CA GLU A 785 1.71 -20.20 -24.96
C GLU A 785 0.93 -21.35 -24.29
N GLY A 786 0.56 -22.38 -25.06
CA GLY A 786 -0.12 -23.58 -24.54
C GLY A 786 -1.64 -23.51 -24.57
N ALA A 787 -2.30 -24.45 -23.88
CA ALA A 787 -3.75 -24.66 -23.98
C ALA A 787 -4.58 -23.56 -23.29
N LEU A 788 -3.97 -22.85 -22.33
CA LEU A 788 -4.58 -21.72 -21.62
C LEU A 788 -4.37 -20.38 -22.33
N ALA A 789 -3.50 -20.33 -23.36
CA ALA A 789 -3.22 -19.12 -24.10
C ALA A 789 -4.36 -18.79 -25.08
N VAL A 790 -4.70 -17.51 -25.16
CA VAL A 790 -5.59 -16.99 -26.22
C VAL A 790 -4.72 -16.66 -27.43
N ASN A 791 -4.87 -17.44 -28.50
CA ASN A 791 -4.09 -17.30 -29.73
C ASN A 791 -4.67 -16.23 -30.68
N ASP A 792 -3.86 -15.81 -31.67
CA ASP A 792 -4.25 -14.89 -32.74
C ASP A 792 -4.81 -13.53 -32.27
N VAL A 793 -4.33 -13.05 -31.12
CA VAL A 793 -4.76 -11.77 -30.52
C VAL A 793 -3.92 -10.57 -31.01
N PRO A 794 -4.52 -9.36 -31.17
CA PRO A 794 -3.83 -8.16 -31.65
C PRO A 794 -2.55 -7.78 -30.89
N ARG A 795 -2.49 -8.03 -29.57
CA ARG A 795 -1.33 -7.68 -28.74
C ARG A 795 -0.03 -8.37 -29.18
N GLY A 796 -0.12 -9.53 -29.82
CA GLY A 796 1.02 -10.40 -30.13
C GLY A 796 1.65 -11.04 -28.89
N LYS A 797 2.89 -11.52 -29.02
CA LYS A 797 3.62 -12.12 -27.90
C LYS A 797 4.32 -11.05 -27.06
N LEU A 798 4.43 -11.31 -25.75
CA LEU A 798 5.20 -10.48 -24.82
C LEU A 798 6.63 -10.26 -25.32
N ILE A 799 7.30 -11.34 -25.74
CA ILE A 799 8.72 -11.32 -26.12
C ILE A 799 9.02 -10.38 -27.31
N ASP A 800 8.04 -10.12 -28.17
CA ASP A 800 8.20 -9.24 -29.33
C ASP A 800 8.20 -7.75 -28.93
N LYS A 801 7.79 -7.44 -27.69
CA LYS A 801 7.69 -6.07 -27.16
C LYS A 801 8.82 -5.71 -26.20
N LEU A 802 9.47 -6.73 -25.62
CA LEU A 802 10.57 -6.54 -24.67
C LEU A 802 11.89 -6.20 -25.37
N HIS A 803 12.85 -5.71 -24.59
CA HIS A 803 14.21 -5.50 -25.08
C HIS A 803 14.79 -6.83 -25.63
N PRO A 804 15.57 -6.81 -26.74
CA PRO A 804 16.17 -8.00 -27.33
C PRO A 804 16.93 -8.93 -26.38
N LEU A 805 17.46 -8.41 -25.26
CA LEU A 805 18.13 -9.18 -24.20
C LEU A 805 17.26 -10.34 -23.69
N TYR A 806 15.94 -10.15 -23.61
CA TYR A 806 15.02 -11.15 -23.07
C TYR A 806 14.77 -12.33 -24.01
N ARG A 807 15.20 -12.26 -25.27
CA ARG A 807 14.93 -13.30 -26.27
C ARG A 807 15.65 -14.60 -25.90
N GLY A 808 14.86 -15.66 -25.69
CA GLY A 808 15.37 -17.00 -25.41
C GLY A 808 15.68 -17.28 -23.94
N ILE A 809 15.51 -16.31 -23.04
CA ILE A 809 15.75 -16.47 -21.60
C ILE A 809 14.47 -16.36 -20.75
N MET A 810 13.31 -16.02 -21.36
CA MET A 810 12.05 -15.90 -20.62
C MET A 810 11.52 -17.26 -20.15
N GLN A 811 10.99 -17.29 -18.93
CA GLN A 811 10.30 -18.44 -18.34
C GLN A 811 8.92 -18.03 -17.82
N GLU A 812 7.90 -18.82 -18.17
CA GLU A 812 6.51 -18.60 -17.76
C GLU A 812 6.12 -19.57 -16.64
N PHE A 813 5.50 -19.05 -15.59
CA PHE A 813 4.69 -19.82 -14.63
C PHE A 813 3.24 -19.35 -14.72
N ILE A 814 2.28 -20.24 -14.52
CA ILE A 814 0.85 -19.92 -14.61
C ILE A 814 0.20 -20.11 -13.24
N THR A 815 -0.70 -19.22 -12.83
CA THR A 815 -1.54 -19.36 -11.64
C THR A 815 -2.97 -18.93 -11.89
N ASP A 816 -3.92 -19.47 -11.13
CA ASP A 816 -5.28 -18.93 -11.02
C ASP A 816 -5.48 -18.07 -9.76
N GLY A 817 -4.41 -17.77 -9.02
CA GLY A 817 -4.40 -17.02 -7.76
C GLY A 817 -4.51 -17.91 -6.52
N ARG A 818 -5.01 -19.14 -6.66
CA ARG A 818 -4.98 -20.17 -5.62
C ARG A 818 -3.76 -21.07 -5.75
N ASP A 819 -3.62 -21.71 -6.91
CA ASP A 819 -2.58 -22.70 -7.20
C ASP A 819 -1.70 -22.26 -8.38
N TYR A 820 -0.54 -22.88 -8.52
CA TYR A 820 0.18 -22.89 -9.79
C TYR A 820 -0.36 -23.95 -10.73
N LEU A 821 -0.28 -23.73 -12.03
CA LEU A 821 -0.83 -24.59 -13.06
C LEU A 821 0.26 -25.06 -14.02
N SER A 822 0.13 -26.29 -14.54
CA SER A 822 0.91 -26.73 -15.70
C SER A 822 0.53 -25.92 -16.96
N ALA A 823 1.41 -25.92 -17.97
CA ALA A 823 1.19 -25.16 -19.22
C ALA A 823 -0.09 -25.54 -19.98
N ASP A 824 -0.58 -26.77 -19.79
CA ASP A 824 -1.85 -27.25 -20.34
C ASP A 824 -3.05 -27.09 -19.39
N GLY A 825 -2.82 -26.59 -18.17
CA GLY A 825 -3.82 -26.40 -17.12
C GLY A 825 -4.34 -27.68 -16.48
N THR A 826 -3.78 -28.85 -16.79
CA THR A 826 -4.32 -30.14 -16.32
C THR A 826 -3.81 -30.54 -14.93
N VAL A 827 -2.66 -30.01 -14.51
CA VAL A 827 -2.05 -30.26 -13.19
C VAL A 827 -2.06 -28.98 -12.38
N ARG A 828 -2.48 -29.10 -11.12
CA ARG A 828 -2.43 -28.04 -10.11
C ARG A 828 -1.30 -28.34 -9.13
N TYR A 829 -0.53 -27.31 -8.80
CA TYR A 829 0.54 -27.36 -7.81
C TYR A 829 0.20 -26.42 -6.66
N PRO A 830 0.00 -26.93 -5.44
CA PRO A 830 -0.35 -26.11 -4.28
C PRO A 830 0.70 -25.04 -3.99
N ALA A 831 0.25 -23.82 -3.68
CA ALA A 831 1.12 -22.66 -3.46
C ALA A 831 2.20 -22.95 -2.40
N GLU A 832 1.82 -23.53 -1.25
CA GLU A 832 2.71 -23.80 -0.11
C GLU A 832 3.88 -24.74 -0.39
N THR A 833 3.83 -25.50 -1.49
CA THR A 833 4.86 -26.48 -1.85
C THR A 833 5.60 -26.07 -3.11
N TYR A 834 4.90 -25.45 -4.06
CA TYR A 834 5.46 -25.11 -5.36
C TYR A 834 6.17 -23.76 -5.37
N PHE A 835 5.91 -22.87 -4.40
CA PHE A 835 6.53 -21.53 -4.36
C PHE A 835 8.06 -21.60 -4.43
N SER A 836 8.70 -22.57 -3.76
CA SER A 836 10.16 -22.75 -3.77
C SER A 836 10.74 -22.98 -5.17
N THR A 837 9.97 -23.58 -6.08
CA THR A 837 10.36 -23.76 -7.48
C THR A 837 10.35 -22.43 -8.23
N VAL A 838 9.35 -21.60 -7.96
CA VAL A 838 9.17 -20.29 -8.60
C VAL A 838 10.17 -19.28 -8.05
N GLU A 839 10.33 -19.22 -6.72
CA GLU A 839 11.34 -18.42 -6.02
C GLU A 839 12.74 -18.73 -6.57
N LYS A 840 13.11 -20.02 -6.62
CA LYS A 840 14.41 -20.44 -7.15
C LYS A 840 14.61 -20.01 -8.61
N ALA A 841 13.57 -20.11 -9.44
CA ALA A 841 13.65 -19.69 -10.84
C ALA A 841 13.85 -18.17 -10.96
N ILE A 842 13.18 -17.37 -10.11
CA ILE A 842 13.35 -15.91 -10.06
C ILE A 842 14.79 -15.55 -9.65
N GLU A 843 15.32 -16.21 -8.61
CA GLU A 843 16.70 -16.01 -8.14
C GLU A 843 17.74 -16.40 -9.21
N ASP A 844 17.57 -17.54 -9.87
CA ASP A 844 18.49 -18.01 -10.90
C ASP A 844 18.47 -17.09 -12.12
N ALA A 845 17.28 -16.67 -12.54
CA ALA A 845 17.11 -15.79 -13.69
C ALA A 845 17.64 -14.36 -13.46
N ALA A 846 17.83 -13.94 -12.20
CA ALA A 846 18.39 -12.63 -11.89
C ALA A 846 19.81 -12.43 -12.47
N GLN A 847 20.59 -13.50 -12.62
CA GLN A 847 21.94 -13.48 -13.19
C GLN A 847 21.95 -13.16 -14.70
N GLU A 848 20.81 -13.25 -15.36
CA GLU A 848 20.64 -12.95 -16.79
C GLU A 848 20.41 -11.45 -17.05
N LEU A 849 20.17 -10.67 -16.00
CA LEU A 849 19.95 -9.23 -16.09
C LEU A 849 21.26 -8.46 -16.22
N PRO A 850 21.25 -7.21 -16.73
CA PRO A 850 22.44 -6.37 -16.74
C PRO A 850 22.99 -6.16 -15.33
N LEU A 851 22.07 -5.91 -14.40
CA LEU A 851 22.35 -5.69 -13.00
C LEU A 851 21.11 -5.98 -12.14
N THR A 852 21.33 -6.14 -10.83
CA THR A 852 20.28 -6.11 -9.80
C THR A 852 20.60 -5.08 -8.72
N VAL A 853 19.60 -4.69 -7.94
CA VAL A 853 19.74 -3.72 -6.84
C VAL A 853 19.06 -4.26 -5.58
N ASP A 854 19.83 -4.35 -4.50
CA ASP A 854 19.34 -4.68 -3.15
C ASP A 854 19.32 -3.41 -2.26
N GLY A 855 18.50 -3.40 -1.20
CA GLY A 855 18.61 -2.39 -0.12
C GLY A 855 17.35 -1.60 0.25
N ASP A 856 16.16 -2.21 0.14
CA ASP A 856 14.86 -1.56 0.45
C ASP A 856 14.62 -0.28 -0.39
N VAL A 857 14.74 -0.46 -1.70
CA VAL A 857 14.62 0.58 -2.72
C VAL A 857 13.81 0.07 -3.91
N GLY A 858 13.00 0.94 -4.49
CA GLY A 858 12.46 0.72 -5.83
C GLY A 858 13.53 1.08 -6.86
N TRP A 859 13.71 0.26 -7.90
CA TRP A 859 14.72 0.52 -8.92
C TRP A 859 14.22 0.19 -10.34
N VAL A 860 14.72 0.95 -11.32
CA VAL A 860 14.40 0.75 -12.74
C VAL A 860 15.65 0.98 -13.58
N VAL A 861 15.88 0.10 -14.56
CA VAL A 861 16.96 0.24 -15.55
C VAL A 861 16.35 0.36 -16.94
N ALA A 862 16.77 1.39 -17.68
CA ALA A 862 16.47 1.56 -19.09
C ALA A 862 17.74 1.71 -19.91
N GLN A 863 17.84 1.08 -21.07
CA GLN A 863 18.92 1.33 -22.02
C GLN A 863 18.57 2.53 -22.89
N THR A 864 19.26 3.64 -22.68
CA THR A 864 18.96 4.93 -23.34
C THR A 864 19.80 5.16 -24.60
N ALA A 865 20.91 4.45 -24.75
CA ALA A 865 21.71 4.34 -25.96
C ALA A 865 22.44 2.98 -25.98
N PRO A 866 23.06 2.55 -27.11
CA PRO A 866 23.72 1.25 -27.18
C PRO A 866 24.71 0.95 -26.04
N ASN A 867 25.41 1.97 -25.55
CA ASN A 867 26.41 1.84 -24.48
C ASN A 867 26.04 2.57 -23.17
N HIS A 868 24.78 3.00 -23.00
CA HIS A 868 24.35 3.74 -21.82
C HIS A 868 23.10 3.15 -21.20
N LEU A 869 23.15 2.91 -19.89
CA LEU A 869 22.02 2.53 -19.07
C LEU A 869 21.67 3.68 -18.12
N ARG A 870 20.38 3.98 -17.99
CA ARG A 870 19.82 4.84 -16.96
C ARG A 870 19.31 3.99 -15.83
N LEU A 871 19.93 4.10 -14.66
CA LEU A 871 19.48 3.48 -13.41
C LEU A 871 18.78 4.54 -12.53
N THR A 872 17.50 4.34 -12.26
CA THR A 872 16.75 5.11 -11.26
C THR A 872 16.63 4.29 -9.98
N ILE A 873 17.02 4.84 -8.84
CA ILE A 873 16.85 4.19 -7.52
C ILE A 873 16.07 5.14 -6.61
N VAL A 874 15.06 4.64 -5.92
CA VAL A 874 14.13 5.42 -5.09
C VAL A 874 14.05 4.81 -3.69
N ASP A 875 14.12 5.64 -2.64
CA ASP A 875 13.87 5.21 -1.25
C ASP A 875 12.50 4.50 -1.14
N GLY A 876 12.52 3.21 -0.77
CA GLY A 876 11.34 2.34 -0.68
C GLY A 876 10.42 2.62 0.51
N GLY A 877 10.86 3.38 1.52
CA GLY A 877 10.10 3.61 2.76
C GLY A 877 8.88 4.51 2.57
N TYR A 878 7.78 4.01 1.99
CA TYR A 878 6.65 4.82 1.51
C TYR A 878 6.15 5.84 2.54
N LEU A 879 5.69 5.41 3.72
CA LEU A 879 5.31 6.31 4.83
C LEU A 879 6.42 6.51 5.87
N ASN A 880 7.55 5.85 5.71
CA ASN A 880 8.65 5.86 6.66
C ASN A 880 10.01 6.01 5.93
N PRO A 881 10.27 7.17 5.33
CA PRO A 881 11.52 7.42 4.62
C PRO A 881 12.71 7.32 5.58
N THR A 882 13.81 6.80 5.06
CA THR A 882 15.10 6.72 5.75
C THR A 882 16.21 6.76 4.71
N ALA A 883 17.39 7.25 5.08
CA ALA A 883 18.55 7.10 4.22
C ALA A 883 18.79 5.61 3.95
N LYS A 884 18.93 5.24 2.68
CA LYS A 884 19.17 3.86 2.24
C LYS A 884 20.58 3.71 1.72
N LYS A 885 21.10 2.50 1.82
CA LYS A 885 22.30 2.07 1.11
C LYS A 885 21.91 0.96 0.16
N ALA A 886 21.83 1.28 -1.12
CA ALA A 886 21.56 0.33 -2.17
C ALA A 886 22.86 -0.36 -2.61
N THR A 887 22.79 -1.65 -2.94
CA THR A 887 23.90 -2.41 -3.52
C THR A 887 23.56 -2.78 -4.95
N VAL A 888 24.29 -2.22 -5.91
CA VAL A 888 24.17 -2.53 -7.33
C VAL A 888 25.13 -3.68 -7.68
N ARG A 889 24.62 -4.74 -8.30
CA ARG A 889 25.41 -5.91 -8.71
C ARG A 889 25.32 -6.06 -10.22
N PHE A 890 26.44 -5.94 -10.93
CA PHE A 890 26.49 -6.15 -12.37
C PHE A 890 26.62 -7.64 -12.70
N HIS A 891 25.81 -8.11 -13.66
CA HIS A 891 25.90 -9.48 -14.19
C HIS A 891 26.26 -9.47 -15.67
N THR A 892 25.32 -9.14 -16.56
CA THR A 892 25.55 -9.16 -18.01
C THR A 892 26.07 -7.83 -18.59
N ALA A 893 25.99 -6.74 -17.85
CA ALA A 893 26.61 -5.47 -18.23
C ALA A 893 28.04 -5.37 -17.69
N ILE A 894 28.96 -4.89 -18.54
CA ILE A 894 30.34 -4.58 -18.14
C ILE A 894 30.46 -3.07 -17.97
N PRO A 895 30.45 -2.54 -16.73
CA PRO A 895 30.47 -1.11 -16.49
C PRO A 895 31.85 -0.50 -16.78
N VAL A 896 31.85 0.66 -17.43
CA VAL A 896 33.02 1.51 -17.71
C VAL A 896 33.03 2.69 -16.75
N SER A 897 31.89 3.35 -16.58
CA SER A 897 31.70 4.45 -15.65
C SER A 897 30.29 4.42 -15.06
N MET A 898 30.13 5.00 -13.88
CA MET A 898 28.85 5.08 -13.18
C MET A 898 28.80 6.41 -12.45
N THR A 899 27.88 7.30 -12.85
CA THR A 899 27.82 8.69 -12.40
C THR A 899 26.38 9.14 -12.17
N ASP A 900 26.08 9.75 -11.02
CA ASP A 900 24.80 10.42 -10.79
C ASP A 900 24.70 11.67 -11.67
N LEU A 901 23.59 11.76 -12.40
CA LEU A 901 23.36 12.76 -13.42
C LEU A 901 22.97 14.13 -12.85
N LEU A 902 22.50 14.20 -11.60
CA LEU A 902 22.13 15.47 -10.97
C LEU A 902 23.32 16.10 -10.25
N ASP A 903 23.97 15.34 -9.36
CA ASP A 903 25.03 15.88 -8.50
C ASP A 903 26.46 15.55 -8.98
N GLY A 904 26.61 14.71 -10.00
CA GLY A 904 27.91 14.33 -10.57
C GLY A 904 28.70 13.32 -9.74
N THR A 905 28.09 12.71 -8.71
CA THR A 905 28.75 11.70 -7.87
C THR A 905 29.16 10.50 -8.70
N THR A 906 30.45 10.17 -8.70
CA THR A 906 30.99 8.95 -9.34
C THR A 906 31.08 7.81 -8.33
N TYR A 907 30.78 6.58 -8.76
CA TYR A 907 30.77 5.40 -7.89
C TYR A 907 32.00 4.51 -8.12
N ASP A 908 32.46 3.82 -7.06
CA ASP A 908 33.61 2.93 -7.14
C ASP A 908 33.24 1.61 -7.84
N LEU A 909 33.83 1.38 -9.01
CA LEU A 909 33.65 0.17 -9.81
C LEU A 909 34.77 -0.86 -9.59
N SER A 910 35.60 -0.71 -8.56
CA SER A 910 36.65 -1.70 -8.22
C SER A 910 36.07 -3.08 -7.88
N ASN A 911 34.82 -3.11 -7.39
CA ASN A 911 34.05 -4.33 -7.17
C ASN A 911 32.66 -4.23 -7.85
N PRO A 912 32.54 -4.54 -9.15
CA PRO A 912 31.27 -4.45 -9.87
C PRO A 912 30.20 -5.44 -9.36
N GLY A 913 30.58 -6.45 -8.56
CA GLY A 913 29.63 -7.36 -7.91
C GLY A 913 28.93 -6.76 -6.69
N ALA A 914 29.36 -5.59 -6.20
CA ALA A 914 28.75 -4.91 -5.05
C ALA A 914 29.14 -3.41 -5.03
N VAL A 915 28.53 -2.61 -5.89
CA VAL A 915 28.71 -1.14 -5.89
C VAL A 915 27.72 -0.52 -4.92
N GLU A 916 28.22 0.20 -3.90
CA GLU A 916 27.36 0.86 -2.92
C GLU A 916 26.87 2.23 -3.43
N VAL A 917 25.57 2.46 -3.34
CA VAL A 917 24.92 3.73 -3.69
C VAL A 917 24.13 4.24 -2.48
N ASN A 918 24.47 5.43 -2.00
CA ASN A 918 23.73 6.07 -0.91
C ASN A 918 22.53 6.84 -1.47
N ILE A 919 21.34 6.56 -0.93
CA ILE A 919 20.09 7.26 -1.24
C ILE A 919 19.70 8.12 -0.04
N PRO A 920 19.65 9.46 -0.17
CA PRO A 920 19.23 10.33 0.92
C PRO A 920 17.80 10.05 1.36
N THR A 921 17.49 10.32 2.62
CA THR A 921 16.14 10.14 3.19
C THR A 921 15.07 10.80 2.31
N GLY A 922 14.10 10.00 1.88
CA GLY A 922 12.98 10.42 1.05
C GLY A 922 13.33 10.88 -0.36
N MET A 923 14.52 10.53 -0.88
CA MET A 923 14.96 10.93 -2.22
C MET A 923 15.21 9.72 -3.13
N PHE A 924 15.82 10.02 -4.28
CA PHE A 924 16.13 9.11 -5.36
C PHE A 924 17.43 9.56 -6.04
N ARG A 925 17.98 8.68 -6.88
CA ARG A 925 19.18 8.89 -7.70
C ARG A 925 18.88 8.58 -9.15
N PHE A 926 19.49 9.34 -10.07
CA PHE A 926 19.44 9.08 -11.50
C PHE A 926 20.86 8.89 -11.99
N ILE A 927 21.23 7.65 -12.31
CA ILE A 927 22.61 7.28 -12.57
C ILE A 927 22.75 6.89 -14.03
N ASP A 928 23.72 7.49 -14.73
CA ASP A 928 24.20 6.98 -16.01
C ASP A 928 25.26 5.92 -15.74
N ILE A 929 25.12 4.80 -16.42
CA ILE A 929 26.10 3.72 -16.43
C ILE A 929 26.55 3.55 -17.88
N GLU A 930 27.77 3.99 -18.17
CA GLU A 930 28.43 3.66 -19.42
C GLU A 930 28.89 2.21 -19.36
N ILE A 931 28.62 1.45 -20.41
CA ILE A 931 28.96 0.04 -20.52
C ILE A 931 29.78 -0.21 -21.79
N SER A 932 30.76 -1.11 -21.72
CA SER A 932 31.51 -1.52 -22.93
C SER A 932 30.69 -2.50 -23.77
N SER A 933 29.80 -3.24 -23.13
CA SER A 933 28.96 -4.27 -23.75
C SER A 933 27.85 -4.71 -22.80
N LEU A 934 26.72 -5.09 -23.38
CA LEU A 934 25.75 -6.01 -22.79
C LEU A 934 26.00 -7.40 -23.37
N THR A 935 26.53 -8.30 -22.57
CA THR A 935 26.75 -9.68 -23.00
C THR A 935 25.51 -10.50 -22.72
N SER A 936 24.77 -10.94 -23.74
CA SER A 936 23.84 -12.06 -23.49
C SER A 936 24.67 -13.27 -23.05
N THR A 937 24.27 -13.93 -21.98
CA THR A 937 24.85 -15.19 -21.47
C THR A 937 24.88 -16.32 -22.50
N SER A 938 24.33 -16.13 -23.70
CA SER A 938 24.65 -16.97 -24.86
C SER A 938 26.13 -16.95 -25.27
N ALA A 939 27.02 -16.22 -24.58
CA ALA A 939 28.44 -16.12 -24.93
C ALA A 939 29.46 -16.39 -23.80
N ALA A 940 29.06 -16.77 -22.58
CA ALA A 940 30.04 -17.03 -21.51
C ALA A 940 29.60 -18.10 -20.50
N VAL A 941 29.19 -19.27 -20.95
CA VAL A 941 29.31 -20.47 -20.11
C VAL A 941 30.77 -20.91 -20.21
N SER A 942 31.51 -20.79 -19.12
CA SER A 942 32.75 -21.56 -18.93
C SER A 942 32.45 -23.01 -19.29
N THR A 943 33.03 -23.51 -20.38
CA THR A 943 32.81 -24.85 -20.91
C THR A 943 32.84 -25.87 -19.77
N PRO A 944 31.69 -26.46 -19.38
CA PRO A 944 31.70 -27.66 -18.59
C PRO A 944 32.39 -28.72 -19.44
N SER A 945 33.20 -29.58 -18.83
CA SER A 945 33.86 -30.66 -19.54
C SER A 945 32.82 -31.65 -20.09
N GLY A 946 32.40 -31.46 -21.33
CA GLY A 946 31.51 -32.36 -22.07
C GLY A 946 30.05 -31.88 -22.22
N SER A 947 29.40 -32.41 -23.24
CA SER A 947 28.00 -32.19 -23.58
C SER A 947 27.09 -32.87 -22.54
N LYS A 948 25.98 -32.22 -22.16
CA LYS A 948 25.05 -32.70 -21.11
C LYS A 948 23.69 -33.08 -21.69
N LEU A 949 23.05 -34.08 -21.07
CA LEU A 949 21.66 -34.45 -21.32
C LEU A 949 20.81 -34.06 -20.11
N TYR A 950 19.74 -33.31 -20.34
CA TYR A 950 18.77 -32.93 -19.33
C TYR A 950 17.47 -33.71 -19.59
N PRO A 951 17.06 -34.61 -18.68
CA PRO A 951 15.76 -35.26 -18.80
C PRO A 951 14.66 -34.21 -18.66
N ASN A 952 13.60 -34.32 -19.47
CA ASN A 952 12.38 -33.54 -19.25
C ASN A 952 11.38 -34.40 -18.44
N PRO A 953 11.11 -34.08 -17.17
CA PRO A 953 10.17 -34.85 -16.36
C PRO A 953 8.72 -34.77 -16.87
N GLY A 954 8.38 -33.74 -17.65
CA GLY A 954 7.04 -33.47 -18.16
C GLY A 954 6.81 -33.77 -19.65
N GLY A 955 7.76 -34.41 -20.36
CA GLY A 955 7.59 -34.71 -21.79
C GLY A 955 8.46 -35.87 -22.29
N GLU A 956 8.07 -36.51 -23.40
CA GLU A 956 8.82 -37.62 -24.02
C GLU A 956 10.01 -37.15 -24.87
N PHE A 957 10.90 -36.33 -24.31
CA PHE A 957 12.15 -35.93 -24.95
C PHE A 957 13.23 -35.61 -23.92
N ILE A 958 14.49 -35.60 -24.36
CA ILE A 958 15.62 -35.10 -23.56
C ILE A 958 16.25 -33.91 -24.27
N ARG A 959 16.70 -32.92 -23.49
CA ARG A 959 17.43 -31.78 -24.04
C ARG A 959 18.93 -32.08 -24.02
N LEU A 960 19.57 -31.90 -25.16
CA LEU A 960 21.01 -31.94 -25.31
C LEU A 960 21.54 -30.50 -25.23
N ALA A 961 22.57 -30.29 -24.40
CA ALA A 961 23.46 -29.15 -24.48
C ALA A 961 24.83 -29.64 -24.95
N SER A 962 25.25 -29.22 -26.13
CA SER A 962 26.51 -29.57 -26.77
C SER A 962 27.62 -28.59 -26.42
N THR A 963 28.86 -29.07 -26.43
CA THR A 963 30.09 -28.26 -26.32
C THR A 963 30.39 -27.44 -27.57
N PHE A 964 29.64 -27.64 -28.67
CA PHE A 964 29.82 -26.91 -29.92
C PHE A 964 28.49 -26.36 -30.47
N PRO A 965 28.50 -25.19 -31.13
CA PRO A 965 27.29 -24.44 -31.47
C PRO A 965 26.49 -25.03 -32.64
N GLN A 966 27.14 -25.74 -33.57
CA GLN A 966 26.51 -26.36 -34.74
C GLN A 966 27.05 -27.75 -35.00
N GLY A 967 26.16 -28.68 -35.34
CA GLY A 967 26.52 -30.06 -35.63
C GLY A 967 25.30 -30.96 -35.80
N THR A 968 25.49 -32.27 -35.65
CA THR A 968 24.42 -33.25 -35.69
C THR A 968 24.51 -34.21 -34.53
N TYR A 969 23.37 -34.78 -34.14
CA TYR A 969 23.31 -35.90 -33.22
C TYR A 969 22.71 -37.13 -33.90
N GLU A 970 23.10 -38.31 -33.46
CA GLU A 970 22.52 -39.59 -33.85
C GLU A 970 22.26 -40.44 -32.60
N VAL A 971 21.02 -40.90 -32.42
CA VAL A 971 20.63 -41.84 -31.38
C VAL A 971 20.68 -43.25 -31.94
N THR A 972 21.40 -44.15 -31.29
CA THR A 972 21.45 -45.58 -31.64
C THR A 972 21.07 -46.46 -30.45
N ASP A 973 20.60 -47.67 -30.73
CA ASP A 973 20.59 -48.73 -29.71
C ASP A 973 22.01 -49.28 -29.45
N LEU A 974 22.13 -50.23 -28.51
CA LEU A 974 23.40 -50.88 -28.18
C LEU A 974 23.97 -51.76 -29.32
N SER A 975 23.16 -52.13 -30.32
CA SER A 975 23.64 -52.84 -31.52
C SER A 975 24.22 -51.89 -32.58
N GLY A 976 24.10 -50.57 -32.35
CA GLY A 976 24.53 -49.54 -33.29
C GLY A 976 23.49 -49.23 -34.37
N ARG A 977 22.26 -49.73 -34.25
CA ARG A 977 21.18 -49.38 -35.17
C ARG A 977 20.74 -47.93 -34.90
N SER A 978 20.76 -47.10 -35.94
CA SER A 978 20.26 -45.72 -35.90
C SER A 978 18.75 -45.68 -35.68
N LEU A 979 18.30 -44.87 -34.72
CA LEU A 979 16.91 -44.74 -34.31
C LEU A 979 16.36 -43.34 -34.63
N SER A 980 17.17 -42.32 -34.40
CA SER A 980 16.85 -40.94 -34.77
C SER A 980 18.12 -40.13 -34.96
N SER A 981 18.03 -39.05 -35.72
CA SER A 981 19.11 -38.07 -35.88
C SER A 981 18.52 -36.68 -36.05
N GLY A 982 19.33 -35.65 -35.82
CA GLY A 982 18.90 -34.27 -35.98
C GLY A 982 20.07 -33.30 -35.91
N GLU A 983 19.76 -32.02 -36.08
CA GLU A 983 20.75 -30.95 -36.00
C GLU A 983 20.88 -30.39 -34.58
N ILE A 984 22.08 -29.97 -34.25
CA ILE A 984 22.41 -29.19 -33.07
C ILE A 984 22.50 -27.74 -33.55
N THR A 985 21.65 -26.87 -33.01
CA THR A 985 21.66 -25.44 -33.33
C THR A 985 21.80 -24.64 -32.04
N HIS A 986 22.65 -23.63 -32.07
CA HIS A 986 22.99 -22.82 -30.90
C HIS A 986 23.44 -23.68 -29.68
N GLY A 987 24.16 -24.77 -29.96
CA GLY A 987 24.66 -25.68 -28.92
C GLY A 987 23.58 -26.50 -28.23
N THR A 988 22.37 -26.57 -28.76
CA THR A 988 21.28 -27.36 -28.16
C THR A 988 20.53 -28.22 -29.18
N ALA A 989 19.89 -29.28 -28.71
CA ALA A 989 18.93 -30.07 -29.49
C ALA A 989 17.88 -30.73 -28.58
N SER A 990 16.68 -30.97 -29.10
CA SER A 990 15.63 -31.75 -28.42
C SER A 990 15.52 -33.12 -29.05
N ILE A 991 15.85 -34.16 -28.30
CA ILE A 991 15.87 -35.54 -28.77
C ILE A 991 14.59 -36.23 -28.32
N SER A 992 13.68 -36.48 -29.26
CA SER A 992 12.43 -37.21 -28.99
C SER A 992 12.71 -38.64 -28.53
N LEU A 993 12.02 -39.05 -27.47
CA LEU A 993 11.98 -40.41 -26.95
C LEU A 993 10.68 -41.14 -27.31
N ALA A 994 9.76 -40.49 -28.01
CA ALA A 994 8.47 -41.05 -28.36
C ALA A 994 8.63 -42.36 -29.15
N GLY A 995 7.96 -43.42 -28.70
CA GLY A 995 8.02 -44.74 -29.33
C GLY A 995 9.28 -45.58 -29.06
N LEU A 996 10.26 -45.08 -28.29
CA LEU A 996 11.41 -45.87 -27.85
C LEU A 996 11.05 -46.75 -26.63
N PRO A 997 11.37 -48.06 -26.62
CA PRO A 997 11.17 -48.92 -25.45
C PRO A 997 12.11 -48.60 -24.27
N ALA A 998 11.87 -49.19 -23.11
CA ALA A 998 12.78 -49.09 -21.97
C ALA A 998 14.10 -49.84 -22.28
N ALA A 999 15.18 -49.09 -22.47
CA ALA A 999 16.48 -49.61 -22.86
C ALA A 999 17.60 -48.58 -22.63
N VAL A 1000 18.83 -49.00 -22.88
CA VAL A 1000 20.00 -48.13 -22.97
C VAL A 1000 20.14 -47.64 -24.41
N TYR A 1001 20.35 -46.33 -24.56
CA TYR A 1001 20.58 -45.68 -25.84
C TYR A 1001 21.90 -44.92 -25.84
N ILE A 1002 22.52 -44.81 -27.02
CA ILE A 1002 23.76 -44.08 -27.25
C ILE A 1002 23.44 -42.87 -28.12
N ILE A 1003 24.00 -41.71 -27.80
CA ILE A 1003 23.93 -40.50 -28.61
C ILE A 1003 25.33 -40.15 -29.08
N ARG A 1004 25.51 -40.07 -30.39
CA ARG A 1004 26.76 -39.66 -31.03
C ARG A 1004 26.62 -38.22 -31.51
N LEU A 1005 27.52 -37.36 -31.08
CA LEU A 1005 27.52 -35.95 -31.44
C LEU A 1005 28.64 -35.67 -32.43
N ARG A 1006 28.30 -35.08 -33.57
CA ARG A 1006 29.25 -34.67 -34.60
C ARG A 1006 29.23 -33.17 -34.76
N ASN A 1007 30.39 -32.54 -34.87
CA ASN A 1007 30.47 -31.10 -35.13
C ASN A 1007 30.08 -30.77 -36.60
N GLN A 1008 30.10 -29.48 -36.95
CA GLN A 1008 29.79 -28.99 -38.29
C GLN A 1008 30.66 -29.59 -39.42
N SER A 1009 31.88 -30.06 -39.11
CA SER A 1009 32.73 -30.74 -40.10
C SER A 1009 32.46 -32.25 -40.23
N GLY A 1010 31.47 -32.78 -39.49
CA GLY A 1010 31.09 -34.20 -39.47
C GLY A 1010 31.99 -35.10 -38.61
N SER A 1011 32.97 -34.52 -37.91
CA SER A 1011 33.85 -35.23 -36.97
C SER A 1011 33.04 -35.67 -35.75
N LEU A 1012 33.22 -36.92 -35.30
CA LEU A 1012 32.60 -37.41 -34.07
C LEU A 1012 33.36 -36.81 -32.88
N GLU A 1013 32.70 -35.94 -32.13
CA GLU A 1013 33.29 -35.23 -31.00
C GLU A 1013 33.00 -35.94 -29.68
N GLU A 1014 31.75 -36.38 -29.48
CA GLU A 1014 31.33 -36.94 -28.19
C GLU A 1014 30.35 -38.11 -28.37
N THR A 1015 30.32 -38.99 -27.37
CA THR A 1015 29.34 -40.07 -27.27
C THR A 1015 28.76 -40.10 -25.86
N LEU A 1016 27.46 -39.88 -25.77
CA LEU A 1016 26.69 -39.87 -24.52
C LEU A 1016 25.81 -41.11 -24.43
N LYS A 1017 25.40 -41.49 -23.22
CA LYS A 1017 24.52 -42.63 -22.97
C LYS A 1017 23.39 -42.21 -22.04
N PHE A 1018 22.17 -42.64 -22.35
CA PHE A 1018 21.03 -42.49 -21.46
C PHE A 1018 20.26 -43.80 -21.32
N ILE A 1019 19.47 -43.90 -20.26
CA ILE A 1019 18.59 -45.03 -19.97
C ILE A 1019 17.17 -44.49 -19.99
N LYS A 1020 16.32 -44.99 -20.90
CA LYS A 1020 14.87 -44.80 -20.80
C LYS A 1020 14.36 -45.89 -19.86
N LYS A 1021 13.84 -45.49 -18.70
CA LYS A 1021 13.28 -46.41 -17.69
C LYS A 1021 11.86 -46.79 -18.04
#